data_AF-A0A3M1LP71-F1
#
_entry.id   AF-A0A3M1LP71-F1
#
_cell.length_a   1.000
_cell.length_b   1.000
_cell.length_c   1.000
_cell.angle_alpha   90.00
_cell.angle_beta   90.00
_cell.angle_gamma   90.00
#
_symmetry.space_group_name_H-M   'P 1'
#
loop_
_entity.id
_entity.type
_entity.pdbx_description
1 polymer ?
#
loop_
_entity_poly.entity_id
_entity_poly.type
_entity_poly.pdbx_seq_one_letter_code
_entity_poly.pdbx_strand_id
1 'polypeptide(L)'
;MSKRKTLVLLTLWLLVTLSCRMVTDVRTPLPPPTATWPVQQTPSRPGDLQPGLTPSPEDGTPSPGVTATAPPTEPPPTLPPDVSIPRDPVQPADRETVAALDRAEIPMRDLLDLAIRLQGLDPNTPRVVNTTPTDYPMGTRRTFRVSNQDTFETRTITADLVYKTDHLYMWVEEGVEVDERRLARAADIFEQRIYPVEHEFFGSEWSPGVDGDPHLSVLHARDLGSWVAGYYSSADEFPDEVHADSNEMEMFYVNADNMEVGSDFYLGTLAHEFQHMIHWYNDRNEDTWINEGFSELASYLTGFDPGGSEYAFALEPDTQLNTWSDDESRSAHYGAAYLFTAYFLDRFGEEATRALVAHPENGIAAVDAVLSDLDTGLSFEDLFADWVVANYLDDPRLDEGRFGYEEIDPPDFWAEESYDRYPVEQTGDVAQYATDYIELEGDRDLLVEFVGTTRTRLLNTDPHSGDYFWYSNRGDDADMRLTRAFDLTGLEKATLRFWTWYDIEEDWDYAYVEVSTDGGEHWEILRGPSSTDTNPNGNSFGWAYTGKSGDGPIWIEEVIDLSPYAGQPILIRFEYVEDDALNYPGWAIDDIQIPELGFSDDVEGGENGWQAEGFVRTNNFVPQRYLVQLITFGDEVQVQRLPLSEDQRGRWEVPLASARLDRAVLTISGLAPVTTERAPYYYAIRER
;
A
#
# COMPACT_ATOMS: atom_id res chain seq x y z
N MET A 1 -12.68 34.01 29.89
CA MET A 1 -13.63 33.44 28.92
C MET A 1 -12.98 32.19 28.38
N SER A 2 -13.49 31.05 28.82
CA SER A 2 -12.91 29.71 28.78
C SER A 2 -14.07 28.76 28.47
N LYS A 3 -13.77 27.65 27.80
CA LYS A 3 -14.64 26.51 27.45
C LYS A 3 -15.51 26.71 26.20
N ARG A 4 -15.03 26.15 25.09
CA ARG A 4 -15.79 25.44 24.03
C ARG A 4 -14.80 24.90 22.98
N LYS A 5 -14.01 23.90 23.39
CA LYS A 5 -13.21 22.99 22.54
C LYS A 5 -13.21 21.63 23.24
N THR A 6 -14.40 21.02 23.38
CA THR A 6 -14.58 19.66 23.94
C THR A 6 -15.99 19.19 23.59
N LEU A 7 -16.26 18.88 22.30
CA LEU A 7 -17.45 18.12 21.89
C LEU A 7 -17.36 17.73 20.40
N VAL A 8 -16.40 16.89 20.00
CA VAL A 8 -16.44 16.16 18.71
C VAL A 8 -15.96 14.70 18.88
N LEU A 9 -15.05 14.41 19.81
CA LEU A 9 -14.54 13.05 20.09
C LEU A 9 -15.42 12.18 21.01
N LEU A 10 -16.75 12.36 21.04
CA LEU A 10 -17.62 11.61 21.97
C LEU A 10 -18.81 10.87 21.33
N THR A 11 -18.81 10.69 20.00
CA THR A 11 -19.94 10.08 19.28
C THR A 11 -19.64 8.77 18.56
N LEU A 12 -18.39 8.28 18.57
CA LEU A 12 -18.03 6.95 18.04
C LEU A 12 -18.20 5.81 19.05
N TRP A 13 -18.46 6.14 20.32
CA TRP A 13 -18.38 5.19 21.44
C TRP A 13 -19.70 4.45 21.77
N LEU A 14 -20.70 4.47 20.89
CA LEU A 14 -22.01 3.85 21.18
C LEU A 14 -22.47 2.76 20.20
N LEU A 15 -21.74 2.50 19.11
CA LEU A 15 -22.12 1.46 18.13
C LEU A 15 -21.27 0.18 18.23
N VAL A 16 -19.95 0.29 18.47
CA VAL A 16 -19.08 -0.89 18.57
C VAL A 16 -19.32 -1.70 19.87
N THR A 17 -19.63 -1.04 20.99
CA THR A 17 -19.90 -1.74 22.27
C THR A 17 -21.35 -2.20 22.48
N LEU A 18 -22.31 -1.79 21.65
CA LEU A 18 -23.72 -2.15 21.84
C LEU A 18 -24.16 -3.38 21.02
N SER A 19 -23.44 -3.75 19.97
CA SER A 19 -23.70 -4.98 19.20
C SER A 19 -23.21 -6.25 19.90
N CYS A 20 -22.27 -6.13 20.84
CA CYS A 20 -21.69 -7.27 21.56
C CYS A 20 -22.54 -7.81 22.73
N ARG A 21 -23.82 -7.44 22.87
CA ARG A 21 -24.66 -7.89 24.01
C ARG A 21 -26.04 -8.46 23.72
N MET A 22 -26.46 -8.66 22.47
CA MET A 22 -27.71 -9.40 22.20
C MET A 22 -27.68 -10.20 20.90
N VAL A 23 -26.92 -11.30 20.85
CA VAL A 23 -27.34 -12.51 20.11
C VAL A 23 -26.80 -13.72 20.86
N THR A 24 -27.53 -14.20 21.88
CA THR A 24 -27.44 -15.62 22.25
C THR A 24 -28.43 -16.36 21.36
N ASP A 25 -28.00 -16.71 20.16
CA ASP A 25 -28.61 -17.83 19.45
C ASP A 25 -27.48 -18.78 19.05
N VAL A 26 -27.54 -19.97 19.62
CA VAL A 26 -26.56 -21.03 19.43
C VAL A 26 -26.73 -21.54 17.99
N ARG A 27 -26.02 -20.94 17.04
CA ARG A 27 -25.76 -21.57 15.75
C ARG A 27 -24.52 -22.43 15.91
N THR A 28 -24.70 -23.71 15.60
CA THR A 28 -23.64 -24.72 15.55
C THR A 28 -22.50 -24.27 14.63
N PRO A 29 -21.24 -24.54 14.98
CA PRO A 29 -20.11 -24.20 14.11
C PRO A 29 -20.27 -24.89 12.75
N LEU A 30 -20.07 -24.12 11.69
CA LEU A 30 -19.88 -24.67 10.34
C LEU A 30 -18.64 -25.56 10.36
N PRO A 31 -18.64 -26.72 9.69
CA PRO A 31 -17.45 -27.55 9.59
C PRO A 31 -16.38 -26.79 8.77
N PRO A 32 -15.09 -26.95 9.10
CA PRO A 32 -14.01 -26.38 8.29
C PRO A 32 -14.07 -26.93 6.86
N PRO A 33 -13.61 -26.17 5.84
CA PRO A 33 -13.44 -26.69 4.49
C PRO A 33 -12.56 -27.94 4.55
N THR A 34 -13.03 -29.02 3.92
CA THR A 34 -12.40 -30.33 3.97
C THR A 34 -11.33 -30.42 2.89
N ALA A 35 -10.17 -29.80 3.15
CA ALA A 35 -9.00 -29.98 2.29
C ALA A 35 -8.45 -31.40 2.50
N THR A 36 -8.56 -32.25 1.48
CA THR A 36 -7.88 -33.55 1.44
C THR A 36 -6.78 -33.48 0.39
N TRP A 37 -5.56 -33.21 0.86
CA TRP A 37 -4.37 -33.05 0.03
C TRP A 37 -3.72 -34.38 -0.34
N PRO A 38 -3.41 -34.66 -1.62
CA PRO A 38 -2.41 -35.64 -2.00
C PRO A 38 -1.01 -35.00 -2.03
N VAL A 39 -0.13 -35.48 -1.16
CA VAL A 39 1.30 -35.16 -1.15
C VAL A 39 1.94 -35.50 -2.50
N GLN A 40 2.56 -34.51 -3.16
CA GLN A 40 3.50 -34.78 -4.25
C GLN A 40 4.77 -33.91 -4.14
N GLN A 41 5.86 -34.49 -4.62
CA GLN A 41 7.24 -34.26 -4.19
C GLN A 41 7.90 -33.02 -4.83
N THR A 42 8.90 -32.51 -4.12
CA THR A 42 9.82 -31.39 -4.37
C THR A 42 10.51 -31.36 -5.76
N PRO A 43 11.06 -30.18 -6.16
CA PRO A 43 11.17 -29.77 -7.56
C PRO A 43 12.51 -30.11 -8.22
N SER A 44 12.53 -30.06 -9.56
CA SER A 44 13.75 -30.12 -10.37
C SER A 44 13.85 -28.93 -11.33
N ARG A 45 15.04 -28.30 -11.30
CA ARG A 45 15.52 -27.09 -11.99
C ARG A 45 15.12 -26.91 -13.48
N PRO A 46 15.04 -25.67 -13.98
CA PRO A 46 14.75 -25.36 -15.38
C PRO A 46 15.99 -25.52 -16.27
N GLY A 47 15.81 -26.10 -17.45
CA GLY A 47 16.84 -26.22 -18.48
C GLY A 47 16.24 -26.45 -19.86
N ASP A 48 16.54 -25.51 -20.75
CA ASP A 48 16.52 -25.55 -22.22
C ASP A 48 15.29 -26.14 -22.94
N LEU A 49 14.46 -25.27 -23.51
CA LEU A 49 13.71 -25.61 -24.73
C LEU A 49 13.80 -24.50 -25.79
N GLN A 50 14.36 -24.89 -26.93
CA GLN A 50 14.46 -24.11 -28.17
C GLN A 50 13.15 -24.07 -28.96
N PRO A 51 13.02 -23.14 -29.94
CA PRO A 51 11.74 -22.61 -30.40
C PRO A 51 11.14 -23.37 -31.58
N GLY A 52 9.82 -23.36 -31.63
CA GLY A 52 9.09 -23.55 -32.88
C GLY A 52 7.72 -24.17 -32.64
N LEU A 53 6.68 -23.37 -32.89
CA LEU A 53 5.52 -23.71 -33.71
C LEU A 53 4.63 -22.47 -33.81
N THR A 54 4.46 -21.96 -35.03
CA THR A 54 3.57 -20.85 -35.39
C THR A 54 2.09 -21.23 -35.15
N PRO A 55 1.25 -20.37 -34.53
CA PRO A 55 -0.19 -20.59 -34.51
C PRO A 55 -0.89 -20.02 -35.75
N SER A 56 -1.88 -20.77 -36.23
CA SER A 56 -2.85 -20.36 -37.25
C SER A 56 -4.05 -19.68 -36.56
N PRO A 57 -4.68 -18.66 -37.16
CA PRO A 57 -5.76 -17.92 -36.51
C PRO A 57 -7.11 -18.59 -36.78
N GLU A 58 -7.83 -18.99 -35.73
CA GLU A 58 -9.27 -19.25 -35.82
C GLU A 58 -9.99 -18.57 -34.65
N ASP A 59 -10.72 -17.51 -35.02
CA ASP A 59 -11.93 -16.92 -34.46
C ASP A 59 -12.35 -17.33 -33.03
N GLY A 60 -11.96 -16.50 -32.06
CA GLY A 60 -12.63 -16.39 -30.76
C GLY A 60 -13.96 -15.65 -30.92
N THR A 61 -15.07 -16.34 -30.62
CA THR A 61 -16.38 -15.73 -30.39
C THR A 61 -16.39 -14.94 -29.07
N PRO A 62 -16.98 -13.74 -29.00
CA PRO A 62 -17.06 -12.98 -27.76
C PRO A 62 -18.05 -13.60 -26.76
N SER A 63 -17.67 -13.62 -25.47
CA SER A 63 -18.56 -13.94 -24.34
C SER A 63 -19.72 -12.94 -24.24
N PRO A 64 -20.93 -13.36 -23.86
CA PRO A 64 -22.04 -12.47 -23.58
C PRO A 64 -21.89 -11.89 -22.16
N GLY A 65 -22.03 -10.57 -21.98
CA GLY A 65 -22.14 -9.99 -20.62
C GLY A 65 -21.82 -8.50 -20.44
N VAL A 66 -21.18 -7.80 -21.39
CA VAL A 66 -21.02 -6.34 -21.32
C VAL A 66 -21.40 -5.73 -22.67
N THR A 67 -22.59 -5.12 -22.74
CA THR A 67 -23.01 -4.44 -23.97
C THR A 67 -22.41 -3.04 -23.98
N ALA A 68 -21.33 -2.83 -24.72
CA ALA A 68 -20.82 -1.49 -24.99
C ALA A 68 -21.85 -0.72 -25.83
N THR A 69 -22.49 0.28 -25.22
CA THR A 69 -23.43 1.17 -25.93
C THR A 69 -22.62 2.12 -26.83
N ALA A 70 -23.07 2.31 -28.08
CA ALA A 70 -22.42 3.22 -29.03
C ALA A 70 -22.35 4.66 -28.47
N PRO A 71 -21.27 5.43 -28.73
CA PRO A 71 -21.13 6.78 -28.20
C PRO A 71 -22.27 7.68 -28.74
N PRO A 72 -22.86 8.55 -27.89
CA PRO A 72 -24.02 9.34 -28.26
C PRO A 72 -23.71 10.34 -29.38
N THR A 73 -24.67 10.53 -30.29
CA THR A 73 -24.59 11.48 -31.43
C THR A 73 -24.87 12.95 -31.06
N GLU A 74 -25.13 13.23 -29.78
CA GLU A 74 -25.40 14.57 -29.27
C GLU A 74 -24.11 15.27 -28.84
N PRO A 75 -24.06 16.63 -28.84
CA PRO A 75 -22.90 17.35 -28.34
C PRO A 75 -22.60 16.95 -26.89
N PRO A 76 -21.31 16.80 -26.52
CA PRO A 76 -20.93 16.39 -25.17
C PRO A 76 -21.47 17.37 -24.12
N PRO A 77 -21.77 16.90 -22.90
CA PRO A 77 -22.27 17.73 -21.83
C PRO A 77 -21.30 18.88 -21.55
N THR A 78 -21.81 20.08 -21.29
CA THR A 78 -21.01 21.25 -20.94
C THR A 78 -21.21 21.57 -19.46
N LEU A 79 -20.12 21.93 -18.77
CA LEU A 79 -20.22 22.41 -17.40
C LEU A 79 -21.10 23.66 -17.31
N PRO A 80 -21.94 23.78 -16.27
CA PRO A 80 -22.58 25.03 -15.93
C PRO A 80 -21.55 26.15 -15.73
N PRO A 81 -21.90 27.44 -16.01
CA PRO A 81 -20.96 28.55 -15.90
C PRO A 81 -20.39 28.79 -14.49
N ASP A 82 -21.05 28.28 -13.45
CA ASP A 82 -20.73 28.43 -12.04
C ASP A 82 -20.02 27.20 -11.43
N VAL A 83 -19.88 26.11 -12.21
CA VAL A 83 -19.12 24.92 -11.80
C VAL A 83 -17.70 25.02 -12.34
N SER A 84 -16.72 24.85 -11.47
CA SER A 84 -15.30 24.93 -11.81
C SER A 84 -14.57 23.67 -11.35
N ILE A 85 -14.30 22.77 -12.30
CA ILE A 85 -13.37 21.64 -12.13
C ILE A 85 -12.17 21.82 -13.09
N PRO A 86 -10.95 21.40 -12.72
CA PRO A 86 -9.76 21.48 -13.59
C PRO A 86 -9.90 20.63 -14.85
N ARG A 87 -9.69 21.22 -16.03
CA ARG A 87 -9.95 20.55 -17.33
C ARG A 87 -8.93 20.85 -18.41
N ASP A 88 -7.71 21.11 -18.00
CA ASP A 88 -6.62 21.30 -18.95
C ASP A 88 -6.39 19.98 -19.71
N PRO A 89 -6.27 20.02 -21.05
CA PRO A 89 -6.13 18.81 -21.84
C PRO A 89 -4.83 18.08 -21.47
N VAL A 90 -4.87 16.74 -21.53
CA VAL A 90 -3.68 15.90 -21.36
C VAL A 90 -2.60 16.33 -22.36
N GLN A 91 -1.41 16.65 -21.84
CA GLN A 91 -0.25 17.05 -22.64
C GLN A 91 0.63 15.84 -22.96
N PRO A 92 1.49 15.92 -24.00
CA PRO A 92 2.51 14.91 -24.24
C PRO A 92 3.43 14.68 -23.02
N ALA A 93 3.80 15.75 -22.32
CA ALA A 93 4.61 15.68 -21.10
C ALA A 93 3.96 14.83 -20.00
N ASP A 94 2.63 14.87 -19.86
CA ASP A 94 1.90 14.06 -18.87
C ASP A 94 2.05 12.55 -19.17
N ARG A 95 2.13 12.18 -20.46
CA ARG A 95 2.38 10.79 -20.88
C ARG A 95 3.84 10.39 -20.77
N GLU A 96 4.75 11.34 -20.95
CA GLU A 96 6.18 11.13 -20.72
C GLU A 96 6.46 10.87 -19.24
N THR A 97 5.76 11.57 -18.34
CA THR A 97 5.76 11.32 -16.89
C THR A 97 5.31 9.90 -16.57
N VAL A 98 4.16 9.44 -17.09
CA VAL A 98 3.70 8.05 -16.89
C VAL A 98 4.75 7.06 -17.40
N ALA A 99 5.25 7.25 -18.62
CA ALA A 99 6.27 6.35 -19.16
C ALA A 99 7.61 6.41 -18.40
N ALA A 100 7.91 7.48 -17.66
CA ALA A 100 9.07 7.55 -16.79
C ALA A 100 8.84 6.75 -15.51
N LEU A 101 7.66 6.86 -14.91
CA LEU A 101 7.25 6.08 -13.74
C LEU A 101 7.24 4.57 -14.05
N ASP A 102 6.61 4.17 -15.16
CA ASP A 102 6.54 2.75 -15.58
C ASP A 102 7.92 2.11 -15.84
N ARG A 103 8.95 2.93 -16.11
CA ARG A 103 10.32 2.47 -16.37
C ARG A 103 11.25 2.60 -15.17
N ALA A 104 10.82 3.30 -14.13
CA ALA A 104 11.63 3.51 -12.95
C ALA A 104 11.66 2.21 -12.15
N GLU A 105 12.84 1.62 -11.99
CA GLU A 105 13.05 0.53 -11.06
C GLU A 105 13.30 1.15 -9.68
N ILE A 106 12.43 0.83 -8.71
CA ILE A 106 12.57 1.25 -7.32
C ILE A 106 13.59 0.34 -6.64
N PRO A 107 14.75 0.84 -6.19
CA PRO A 107 15.70 0.02 -5.47
C PRO A 107 15.15 -0.33 -4.10
N MET A 108 15.21 -1.60 -3.74
CA MET A 108 14.86 -2.10 -2.42
C MET A 108 15.89 -1.66 -1.36
N ARG A 109 15.41 -1.33 -0.17
CA ARG A 109 16.24 -0.94 0.98
C ARG A 109 17.03 -2.13 1.54
N ASP A 110 18.26 -1.86 1.97
CA ASP A 110 19.10 -2.84 2.67
C ASP A 110 19.81 -2.17 3.84
N LEU A 111 19.29 -2.41 5.06
CA LEU A 111 19.80 -1.78 6.28
C LEU A 111 21.28 -2.07 6.53
N LEU A 112 21.78 -3.25 6.14
CA LEU A 112 23.22 -3.56 6.27
C LEU A 112 24.05 -2.69 5.32
N ASP A 113 23.62 -2.53 4.07
CA ASP A 113 24.30 -1.67 3.10
C ASP A 113 24.28 -0.20 3.54
N LEU A 114 23.14 0.28 4.04
CA LEU A 114 23.01 1.64 4.59
C LEU A 114 23.94 1.85 5.80
N ALA A 115 23.98 0.91 6.75
CA ALA A 115 24.89 0.99 7.89
C ALA A 115 26.37 1.00 7.46
N ILE A 116 26.75 0.21 6.44
CA ILE A 116 28.10 0.22 5.89
C ILE A 116 28.42 1.57 5.25
N ARG A 117 27.56 2.05 4.34
CA ARG A 117 27.82 3.27 3.55
C ARG A 117 27.74 4.55 4.36
N LEU A 118 26.77 4.65 5.27
CA LEU A 118 26.40 5.90 5.95
C LEU A 118 26.91 5.97 7.39
N GLN A 119 27.07 4.84 8.08
CA GLN A 119 27.57 4.79 9.46
C GLN A 119 28.99 4.22 9.60
N GLY A 120 29.57 3.73 8.49
CA GLY A 120 30.93 3.19 8.48
C GLY A 120 31.07 1.85 9.19
N LEU A 121 29.99 1.06 9.20
CA LEU A 121 30.01 -0.34 9.66
C LEU A 121 31.02 -1.15 8.81
N ASP A 122 31.64 -2.18 9.41
CA ASP A 122 32.61 -3.02 8.69
C ASP A 122 31.89 -3.73 7.53
N PRO A 123 32.37 -3.61 6.27
CA PRO A 123 31.79 -4.32 5.14
C PRO A 123 31.80 -5.86 5.27
N ASN A 124 32.51 -6.41 6.26
CA ASN A 124 32.53 -7.83 6.60
C ASN A 124 31.57 -8.21 7.72
N THR A 125 30.75 -7.29 8.26
CA THR A 125 29.74 -7.62 9.26
C THR A 125 28.79 -8.69 8.69
N PRO A 126 28.64 -9.84 9.38
CA PRO A 126 27.83 -10.92 8.87
C PRO A 126 26.33 -10.58 9.01
N ARG A 127 25.51 -11.01 8.04
CA ARG A 127 24.05 -10.96 8.16
C ARG A 127 23.50 -11.90 9.23
N VAL A 128 24.25 -12.95 9.59
CA VAL A 128 23.85 -13.96 10.57
C VAL A 128 24.75 -13.84 11.79
N VAL A 129 24.16 -13.63 12.96
CA VAL A 129 24.87 -13.39 14.22
C VAL A 129 25.37 -14.69 14.86
N ASN A 130 24.68 -15.81 14.62
CA ASN A 130 25.01 -17.12 15.17
C ASN A 130 24.92 -18.21 14.10
N THR A 131 25.95 -19.06 14.00
CA THR A 131 25.98 -20.16 13.00
C THR A 131 25.52 -21.51 13.55
N THR A 132 25.11 -21.53 14.82
CA THR A 132 24.60 -22.72 15.51
C THR A 132 23.31 -22.37 16.23
N PRO A 133 22.23 -23.15 16.04
CA PRO A 133 20.95 -22.91 16.69
C PRO A 133 21.11 -22.77 18.20
N THR A 134 20.45 -21.77 18.78
CA THR A 134 20.52 -21.55 20.22
C THR A 134 19.73 -22.62 20.99
N ASP A 135 18.60 -23.09 20.44
CA ASP A 135 17.67 -24.07 21.03
C ASP A 135 17.41 -23.77 22.52
N TYR A 136 16.75 -22.64 22.80
CA TYR A 136 16.57 -22.15 24.16
C TYR A 136 15.85 -23.20 25.04
N PRO A 137 16.38 -23.54 26.24
CA PRO A 137 15.70 -24.42 27.16
C PRO A 137 14.48 -23.73 27.77
N MET A 138 13.42 -24.50 28.03
CA MET A 138 12.23 -24.02 28.75
C MET A 138 12.59 -23.31 30.06
N GLY A 139 11.96 -22.17 30.33
CA GLY A 139 12.25 -21.31 31.49
C GLY A 139 13.51 -20.44 31.33
N THR A 140 14.07 -20.35 30.12
CA THR A 140 15.09 -19.35 29.81
C THR A 140 14.54 -17.96 30.06
N ARG A 141 15.37 -17.10 30.67
CA ARG A 141 15.08 -15.69 30.88
C ARG A 141 15.96 -14.86 29.97
N ARG A 142 15.36 -13.99 29.15
CA ARG A 142 16.05 -13.14 28.17
C ARG A 142 15.52 -11.70 28.24
N THR A 143 16.36 -10.75 27.87
CA THR A 143 15.96 -9.35 27.69
C THR A 143 15.58 -9.09 26.25
N PHE A 144 14.53 -8.29 26.05
CA PHE A 144 14.01 -7.91 24.74
C PHE A 144 13.89 -6.40 24.64
N ARG A 145 14.05 -5.86 23.44
CA ARG A 145 13.65 -4.51 23.05
C ARG A 145 12.21 -4.59 22.54
N VAL A 146 11.36 -3.67 23.00
CA VAL A 146 9.96 -3.55 22.57
C VAL A 146 9.67 -2.07 22.34
N SER A 147 8.91 -1.75 21.30
CA SER A 147 8.47 -0.38 21.01
C SER A 147 6.98 -0.24 21.31
N ASN A 148 6.59 0.95 21.78
CA ASN A 148 5.19 1.30 21.94
C ASN A 148 4.71 1.97 20.64
N GLN A 149 3.76 1.36 19.93
CA GLN A 149 3.28 1.82 18.62
C GLN A 149 2.45 3.12 18.67
N ASP A 150 2.09 3.64 19.86
CA ASP A 150 1.46 4.96 19.99
C ASP A 150 2.49 6.09 20.20
N THR A 151 3.64 5.80 20.81
CA THR A 151 4.63 6.82 21.24
C THR A 151 6.02 6.64 20.65
N PHE A 152 6.25 5.48 20.04
CA PHE A 152 7.50 4.97 19.52
C PHE A 152 8.66 4.95 20.51
N GLU A 153 8.34 4.85 21.81
CA GLU A 153 9.37 4.75 22.84
C GLU A 153 9.84 3.29 22.97
N THR A 154 11.10 3.02 22.62
CA THR A 154 11.71 1.70 22.86
C THR A 154 12.06 1.51 24.33
N ARG A 155 11.68 0.35 24.90
CA ARG A 155 12.07 -0.07 26.25
C ARG A 155 12.68 -1.47 26.26
N THR A 156 13.59 -1.69 27.20
CA THR A 156 14.10 -3.04 27.49
C THR A 156 13.23 -3.72 28.53
N ILE A 157 12.72 -4.91 28.20
CA ILE A 157 11.97 -5.77 29.10
C ILE A 157 12.70 -7.08 29.36
N THR A 158 12.22 -7.85 30.33
CA THR A 158 12.68 -9.23 30.56
C THR A 158 11.50 -10.16 30.40
N ALA A 159 11.67 -11.25 29.64
CA ALA A 159 10.65 -12.26 29.42
C ALA A 159 11.20 -13.66 29.70
N ASP A 160 10.31 -14.55 30.10
CA ASP A 160 10.60 -15.96 30.33
C ASP A 160 10.02 -16.80 29.18
N LEU A 161 10.76 -17.82 28.73
CA LEU A 161 10.28 -18.80 27.75
C LEU A 161 9.31 -19.77 28.45
N VAL A 162 8.01 -19.64 28.15
CA VAL A 162 6.93 -20.35 28.85
C VAL A 162 6.49 -21.61 28.10
N TYR A 163 6.62 -21.65 26.78
CA TYR A 163 6.32 -22.83 25.96
C TYR A 163 7.15 -22.84 24.67
N LYS A 164 7.39 -24.03 24.11
CA LYS A 164 8.04 -24.18 22.81
C LYS A 164 7.53 -25.40 22.05
N THR A 165 7.47 -25.29 20.73
CA THR A 165 7.17 -26.39 19.79
C THR A 165 8.42 -26.71 18.95
N ASP A 166 8.26 -27.31 17.76
CA ASP A 166 9.38 -27.60 16.85
C ASP A 166 9.85 -26.36 16.09
N HIS A 167 8.97 -25.36 15.88
CA HIS A 167 9.28 -24.12 15.16
C HIS A 167 8.92 -22.83 15.92
N LEU A 168 8.43 -22.90 17.17
CA LEU A 168 7.92 -21.73 17.89
C LEU A 168 8.45 -21.61 19.33
N TYR A 169 8.82 -20.39 19.72
CA TYR A 169 9.01 -19.98 21.11
C TYR A 169 7.90 -19.03 21.58
N MET A 170 7.32 -19.30 22.75
CA MET A 170 6.34 -18.42 23.40
C MET A 170 6.97 -17.73 24.61
N TRP A 171 7.32 -16.46 24.46
CA TRP A 171 7.90 -15.63 25.49
C TRP A 171 6.84 -14.78 26.18
N VAL A 172 6.96 -14.59 27.49
CA VAL A 172 6.03 -13.78 28.29
C VAL A 172 6.80 -12.82 29.18
N GLU A 173 6.52 -11.51 29.06
CA GLU A 173 7.12 -10.46 29.89
C GLU A 173 6.90 -10.73 31.39
N GLU A 174 7.94 -10.47 32.20
CA GLU A 174 7.88 -10.62 33.65
C GLU A 174 6.76 -9.74 34.25
N GLY A 175 5.82 -10.38 34.95
CA GLY A 175 4.67 -9.71 35.55
C GLY A 175 3.40 -9.71 34.70
N VAL A 176 3.44 -10.25 33.48
CA VAL A 176 2.25 -10.58 32.69
C VAL A 176 1.66 -11.91 33.18
N GLU A 177 0.38 -11.91 33.50
CA GLU A 177 -0.35 -13.13 33.86
C GLU A 177 -1.04 -13.71 32.62
N VAL A 178 -0.56 -14.84 32.11
CA VAL A 178 -1.21 -15.62 31.05
C VAL A 178 -1.65 -16.99 31.55
N ASP A 179 -2.74 -17.54 31.01
CA ASP A 179 -3.09 -18.94 31.22
C ASP A 179 -2.14 -19.82 30.40
N GLU A 180 -1.10 -20.37 31.03
CA GLU A 180 -0.08 -21.22 30.39
C GLU A 180 -0.69 -22.37 29.58
N ARG A 181 -1.86 -22.89 29.97
CA ARG A 181 -2.51 -23.97 29.19
C ARG A 181 -3.14 -23.43 27.92
N ARG A 182 -3.66 -22.20 27.93
CA ARG A 182 -4.16 -21.54 26.71
C ARG A 182 -2.99 -21.18 25.80
N LEU A 183 -1.91 -20.65 26.35
CA LEU A 183 -0.69 -20.33 25.62
C LEU A 183 -0.10 -21.57 24.93
N ALA A 184 0.04 -22.68 25.67
CA ALA A 184 0.51 -23.95 25.11
C ALA A 184 -0.40 -24.47 24.00
N ARG A 185 -1.73 -24.39 24.17
CA ARG A 185 -2.67 -24.79 23.12
C ARG A 185 -2.58 -23.89 21.89
N ALA A 186 -2.40 -22.59 22.07
CA ALA A 186 -2.23 -21.66 20.96
C ALA A 186 -0.95 -21.98 20.16
N ALA A 187 0.16 -22.23 20.85
CA ALA A 187 1.40 -22.66 20.20
C ALA A 187 1.25 -24.00 19.47
N ASP A 188 0.56 -24.98 20.07
CA ASP A 188 0.24 -26.24 19.39
C ASP A 188 -0.65 -26.03 18.15
N ILE A 189 -1.59 -25.08 18.19
CA ILE A 189 -2.44 -24.70 17.04
C ILE A 189 -1.60 -24.02 15.97
N PHE A 190 -0.70 -23.12 16.35
CA PHE A 190 0.21 -22.47 15.42
C PHE A 190 1.02 -23.51 14.65
N GLU A 191 1.69 -24.41 15.38
CA GLU A 191 2.50 -25.50 14.82
C GLU A 191 1.71 -26.45 13.91
N GLN A 192 0.47 -26.79 14.28
CA GLN A 192 -0.31 -27.81 13.58
C GLN A 192 -1.20 -27.26 12.46
N ARG A 193 -1.44 -25.94 12.44
CA ARG A 193 -2.39 -25.30 11.52
C ARG A 193 -1.83 -24.05 10.87
N ILE A 194 -1.45 -23.03 11.63
CA ILE A 194 -1.04 -21.72 11.07
C ILE A 194 0.23 -21.90 10.24
N TYR A 195 1.29 -22.42 10.87
CA TYR A 195 2.59 -22.64 10.25
C TYR A 195 2.52 -23.41 8.91
N PRO A 196 1.93 -24.62 8.84
CA PRO A 196 1.86 -25.36 7.58
C PRO A 196 0.93 -24.76 6.52
N VAL A 197 -0.16 -24.07 6.91
CA VAL A 197 -1.09 -23.45 5.95
C VAL A 197 -0.42 -22.26 5.29
N GLU A 198 0.21 -21.39 6.07
CA GLU A 198 0.89 -20.22 5.52
C GLU A 198 2.14 -20.60 4.74
N HIS A 199 2.88 -21.62 5.17
CA HIS A 199 3.98 -22.17 4.38
C HIS A 199 3.56 -22.65 3.00
N GLU A 200 2.41 -23.32 2.93
CA GLU A 200 1.87 -23.85 1.69
C GLU A 200 1.37 -22.74 0.76
N PHE A 201 0.81 -21.68 1.32
CA PHE A 201 0.15 -20.62 0.56
C PHE A 201 1.07 -19.43 0.24
N PHE A 202 1.78 -18.90 1.24
CA PHE A 202 2.54 -17.65 1.11
C PHE A 202 4.05 -17.84 0.91
N GLY A 203 4.60 -19.02 1.19
CA GLY A 203 6.04 -19.27 1.12
C GLY A 203 6.65 -19.44 2.52
N SER A 204 7.95 -19.24 2.68
CA SER A 204 8.61 -19.45 3.98
C SER A 204 9.29 -18.18 4.48
N GLU A 205 9.35 -18.00 5.79
CA GLU A 205 10.21 -17.02 6.46
C GLU A 205 11.69 -17.31 6.25
N TRP A 206 12.54 -16.38 6.67
CA TRP A 206 13.96 -16.64 6.75
C TRP A 206 14.28 -17.66 7.84
N SER A 207 14.42 -18.94 7.48
CA SER A 207 14.79 -20.01 8.41
C SER A 207 16.09 -20.70 7.99
N PRO A 208 17.12 -20.82 8.86
CA PRO A 208 17.09 -20.59 10.31
C PRO A 208 17.48 -19.15 10.71
N GLY A 209 17.26 -18.17 9.83
CA GLY A 209 17.28 -16.77 10.26
C GLY A 209 18.60 -16.11 10.59
N VAL A 210 18.49 -14.91 11.16
CA VAL A 210 19.57 -14.06 11.65
C VAL A 210 20.35 -14.74 12.78
N ASP A 211 19.69 -15.51 13.66
CA ASP A 211 20.31 -16.15 14.82
C ASP A 211 20.67 -17.63 14.61
N GLY A 212 20.42 -18.14 13.39
CA GLY A 212 20.71 -19.53 13.04
C GLY A 212 19.84 -20.55 13.77
N ASP A 213 18.73 -20.15 14.40
CA ASP A 213 17.73 -21.01 15.05
C ASP A 213 16.47 -21.12 14.15
N PRO A 214 15.96 -22.34 13.85
CA PRO A 214 14.73 -22.49 13.08
C PRO A 214 13.44 -22.13 13.83
N HIS A 215 13.51 -21.75 15.11
CA HIS A 215 12.33 -21.35 15.87
C HIS A 215 12.09 -19.85 15.77
N LEU A 216 10.90 -19.46 15.31
CA LEU A 216 10.43 -18.08 15.42
C LEU A 216 9.91 -17.79 16.84
N SER A 217 9.94 -16.52 17.26
CA SER A 217 9.57 -16.10 18.60
C SER A 217 8.31 -15.22 18.64
N VAL A 218 7.38 -15.56 19.54
CA VAL A 218 6.21 -14.73 19.84
C VAL A 218 6.37 -14.13 21.23
N LEU A 219 6.52 -12.81 21.31
CA LEU A 219 6.72 -12.10 22.57
C LEU A 219 5.42 -11.46 23.07
N HIS A 220 4.95 -11.92 24.23
CA HIS A 220 3.79 -11.34 24.91
C HIS A 220 4.26 -10.24 25.87
N ALA A 221 3.98 -9.00 25.52
CA ALA A 221 4.42 -7.83 26.29
C ALA A 221 3.26 -6.85 26.52
N ARG A 222 3.43 -5.98 27.51
CA ARG A 222 2.48 -4.90 27.85
C ARG A 222 2.90 -3.58 27.21
N ASP A 223 2.03 -2.59 27.29
CA ASP A 223 2.38 -1.21 26.97
C ASP A 223 2.99 -1.07 25.57
N LEU A 224 2.46 -1.84 24.61
CA LEU A 224 2.87 -1.81 23.21
C LEU A 224 2.08 -0.76 22.40
N GLY A 225 1.14 -0.06 23.02
CA GLY A 225 0.19 0.84 22.37
C GLY A 225 -1.25 0.50 22.73
N SER A 226 -2.14 1.47 22.61
CA SER A 226 -3.54 1.32 23.03
C SER A 226 -4.40 0.62 22.00
N TRP A 227 -4.00 0.65 20.72
CA TRP A 227 -4.77 0.07 19.60
C TRP A 227 -4.14 -1.17 18.99
N VAL A 228 -2.85 -1.44 19.26
CA VAL A 228 -2.14 -2.57 18.66
C VAL A 228 -2.56 -3.90 19.28
N ALA A 229 -2.84 -4.90 18.43
CA ALA A 229 -3.10 -6.29 18.82
C ALA A 229 -1.79 -7.10 18.85
N GLY A 230 -1.03 -6.99 17.77
CA GLY A 230 0.34 -7.47 17.59
C GLY A 230 1.05 -6.58 16.56
N TYR A 231 2.35 -6.79 16.40
CA TYR A 231 3.11 -6.19 15.29
C TYR A 231 4.33 -7.06 14.98
N TYR A 232 4.73 -7.10 13.72
CA TYR A 232 6.02 -7.59 13.23
C TYR A 232 6.99 -6.41 13.07
N SER A 233 8.30 -6.66 13.24
CA SER A 233 9.33 -5.65 13.00
C SER A 233 10.50 -6.31 12.28
N SER A 234 10.73 -5.91 11.03
CA SER A 234 11.83 -6.44 10.22
C SER A 234 13.21 -6.12 10.81
N ALA A 235 13.30 -5.06 11.62
CA ALA A 235 14.53 -4.67 12.31
C ALA A 235 15.10 -5.80 13.19
N ASP A 236 14.24 -6.68 13.73
CA ASP A 236 14.67 -7.83 14.54
C ASP A 236 15.42 -8.90 13.72
N GLU A 237 15.28 -8.89 12.39
CA GLU A 237 15.99 -9.80 11.47
C GLU A 237 17.40 -9.31 11.10
N PHE A 238 17.91 -8.26 11.77
CA PHE A 238 19.27 -7.76 11.54
C PHE A 238 20.15 -7.90 12.78
N PRO A 239 21.49 -7.98 12.63
CA PRO A 239 22.42 -7.84 13.75
C PRO A 239 22.22 -6.54 14.53
N ASP A 240 22.49 -6.56 15.84
CA ASP A 240 22.38 -5.37 16.70
C ASP A 240 23.34 -4.23 16.26
N GLU A 241 24.45 -4.59 15.61
CA GLU A 241 25.40 -3.66 14.98
C GLU A 241 24.81 -2.92 13.77
N VAL A 242 23.78 -3.47 13.13
CA VAL A 242 23.05 -2.86 12.00
C VAL A 242 21.86 -2.05 12.51
N HIS A 243 21.11 -2.59 13.45
CA HIS A 243 19.98 -1.90 14.06
C HIS A 243 19.98 -2.08 15.58
N ALA A 244 20.21 -0.99 16.32
CA ALA A 244 20.50 -1.05 17.77
C ALA A 244 19.35 -1.57 18.64
N ASP A 245 18.12 -1.50 18.13
CA ASP A 245 16.92 -2.01 18.80
C ASP A 245 16.51 -3.41 18.33
N SER A 246 17.29 -4.02 17.42
CA SER A 246 17.08 -5.41 17.02
C SER A 246 17.19 -6.38 18.20
N ASN A 247 16.30 -7.37 18.21
CA ASN A 247 16.39 -8.54 19.06
C ASN A 247 17.14 -9.71 18.42
N GLU A 248 17.64 -9.57 17.19
CA GLU A 248 18.40 -10.59 16.46
C GLU A 248 17.67 -11.94 16.48
N MET A 249 16.42 -11.97 16.02
CA MET A 249 15.63 -13.20 15.85
C MET A 249 14.43 -12.94 14.93
N GLU A 250 13.94 -13.99 14.29
CA GLU A 250 12.65 -13.97 13.61
C GLU A 250 11.55 -13.93 14.67
N MET A 251 10.92 -12.76 14.84
CA MET A 251 9.90 -12.58 15.87
C MET A 251 8.80 -11.60 15.51
N PHE A 252 7.70 -11.73 16.25
CA PHE A 252 6.66 -10.71 16.32
C PHE A 252 6.09 -10.62 17.74
N TYR A 253 5.38 -9.53 17.99
CA TYR A 253 4.95 -9.10 19.31
C TYR A 253 3.44 -9.27 19.43
N VAL A 254 2.99 -9.62 20.64
CA VAL A 254 1.56 -9.64 20.99
C VAL A 254 1.33 -8.76 22.19
N ASN A 255 0.36 -7.86 22.07
CA ASN A 255 -0.05 -6.96 23.14
C ASN A 255 -0.92 -7.68 24.17
N ALA A 256 -0.32 -8.06 25.29
CA ALA A 256 -0.98 -8.75 26.38
C ALA A 256 -2.03 -7.91 27.10
N ASP A 257 -2.07 -6.58 26.91
CA ASP A 257 -3.11 -5.71 27.47
C ASP A 257 -4.41 -5.73 26.64
N ASN A 258 -4.31 -6.04 25.35
CA ASN A 258 -5.43 -6.00 24.41
C ASN A 258 -5.94 -7.38 24.00
N MET A 259 -5.12 -8.43 24.13
CA MET A 259 -5.41 -9.77 23.62
C MET A 259 -5.79 -10.80 24.69
N GLU A 260 -6.83 -11.60 24.41
CA GLU A 260 -7.14 -12.81 25.18
C GLU A 260 -6.46 -14.02 24.54
N VAL A 261 -5.35 -14.51 25.14
CA VAL A 261 -4.59 -15.67 24.62
C VAL A 261 -5.50 -16.86 24.31
N GLY A 262 -5.40 -17.32 23.06
CA GLY A 262 -6.12 -18.48 22.53
C GLY A 262 -7.58 -18.21 22.14
N SER A 263 -8.02 -16.94 22.06
CA SER A 263 -9.23 -16.57 21.33
C SER A 263 -9.01 -16.71 19.82
N ASP A 264 -10.10 -16.74 19.04
CA ASP A 264 -10.01 -16.81 17.57
C ASP A 264 -9.32 -15.57 16.99
N PHE A 265 -9.64 -14.37 17.49
CA PHE A 265 -8.96 -13.14 17.10
C PHE A 265 -7.45 -13.16 17.42
N TYR A 266 -7.06 -13.65 18.60
CA TYR A 266 -5.63 -13.80 18.94
C TYR A 266 -4.91 -14.75 17.97
N LEU A 267 -5.53 -15.87 17.59
CA LEU A 267 -4.95 -16.82 16.64
C LEU A 267 -4.89 -16.24 15.22
N GLY A 268 -5.88 -15.42 14.83
CA GLY A 268 -5.85 -14.63 13.61
C GLY A 268 -4.68 -13.65 13.60
N THR A 269 -4.46 -12.91 14.70
CA THR A 269 -3.29 -12.03 14.83
C THR A 269 -1.97 -12.81 14.69
N LEU A 270 -1.83 -14.01 15.29
CA LEU A 270 -0.60 -14.80 15.08
C LEU A 270 -0.38 -15.19 13.60
N ALA A 271 -1.46 -15.45 12.86
CA ALA A 271 -1.41 -15.75 11.43
C ALA A 271 -1.02 -14.51 10.62
N HIS A 272 -1.68 -13.38 10.89
CA HIS A 272 -1.39 -12.08 10.28
C HIS A 272 0.09 -11.68 10.43
N GLU A 273 0.62 -11.67 11.65
CA GLU A 273 2.02 -11.28 11.88
C GLU A 273 3.03 -12.29 11.30
N PHE A 274 2.68 -13.58 11.23
CA PHE A 274 3.54 -14.58 10.61
C PHE A 274 3.57 -14.42 9.09
N GLN A 275 2.44 -14.05 8.49
CA GLN A 275 2.39 -13.75 7.06
C GLN A 275 3.30 -12.58 6.72
N HIS A 276 3.34 -11.48 7.51
CA HIS A 276 4.30 -10.39 7.27
C HIS A 276 5.76 -10.87 7.25
N MET A 277 6.14 -11.73 8.20
CA MET A 277 7.50 -12.28 8.27
C MET A 277 7.83 -13.16 7.05
N ILE A 278 6.88 -13.99 6.60
CA ILE A 278 7.04 -14.73 5.34
C ILE A 278 7.19 -13.74 4.19
N HIS A 279 6.32 -12.75 4.11
CA HIS A 279 6.31 -11.79 3.02
C HIS A 279 7.63 -11.04 2.93
N TRP A 280 8.11 -10.49 4.04
CA TRP A 280 9.39 -9.78 4.12
C TRP A 280 10.58 -10.59 3.57
N TYR A 281 10.59 -11.90 3.78
CA TYR A 281 11.65 -12.74 3.22
C TYR A 281 11.54 -12.97 1.70
N ASN A 282 10.31 -13.03 1.18
CA ASN A 282 10.05 -13.41 -0.21
C ASN A 282 9.92 -12.20 -1.15
N ASP A 283 9.29 -11.13 -0.68
CA ASP A 283 9.04 -9.89 -1.41
C ASP A 283 8.84 -8.71 -0.42
N ARG A 284 9.93 -8.05 -0.03
CA ARG A 284 9.90 -7.06 1.06
C ARG A 284 9.39 -5.69 0.65
N ASN A 285 9.42 -5.35 -0.64
CA ASN A 285 9.08 -4.03 -1.14
C ASN A 285 7.70 -4.00 -1.83
N GLU A 286 6.88 -5.05 -1.63
CA GLU A 286 5.49 -5.10 -2.09
C GLU A 286 4.68 -3.94 -1.51
N ASP A 287 3.76 -3.39 -2.31
CA ASP A 287 2.88 -2.29 -1.91
C ASP A 287 2.06 -2.69 -0.66
N THR A 288 2.01 -1.78 0.32
CA THR A 288 1.33 -1.95 1.61
C THR A 288 -0.06 -2.58 1.48
N TRP A 289 -0.86 -2.16 0.48
CA TRP A 289 -2.23 -2.66 0.31
C TRP A 289 -2.32 -4.13 -0.12
N ILE A 290 -1.36 -4.64 -0.90
CA ILE A 290 -1.28 -6.07 -1.21
C ILE A 290 -0.78 -6.84 0.01
N ASN A 291 0.28 -6.35 0.65
CA ASN A 291 0.88 -6.99 1.81
C ASN A 291 -0.15 -7.20 2.92
N GLU A 292 -0.81 -6.11 3.34
CA GLU A 292 -1.83 -6.12 4.40
C GLU A 292 -3.09 -6.92 3.99
N GLY A 293 -3.45 -6.88 2.71
CA GLY A 293 -4.53 -7.72 2.18
C GLY A 293 -4.23 -9.21 2.34
N PHE A 294 -2.99 -9.64 2.07
CA PHE A 294 -2.56 -11.01 2.28
C PHE A 294 -2.43 -11.39 3.75
N SER A 295 -2.05 -10.46 4.63
CA SER A 295 -2.01 -10.70 6.08
C SER A 295 -3.41 -10.92 6.66
N GLU A 296 -4.42 -10.17 6.19
CA GLU A 296 -5.82 -10.41 6.53
C GLU A 296 -6.34 -11.73 5.93
N LEU A 297 -5.97 -12.02 4.67
CA LEU A 297 -6.32 -13.28 4.02
C LEU A 297 -5.70 -14.49 4.76
N ALA A 298 -4.50 -14.36 5.34
CA ALA A 298 -3.87 -15.42 6.13
C ALA A 298 -4.69 -15.79 7.37
N SER A 299 -5.25 -14.80 8.06
CA SER A 299 -6.20 -15.03 9.17
C SER A 299 -7.41 -15.84 8.71
N TYR A 300 -7.97 -15.51 7.54
CA TYR A 300 -9.09 -16.24 6.94
C TYR A 300 -8.71 -17.68 6.53
N LEU A 301 -7.60 -17.88 5.80
CA LEU A 301 -7.17 -19.18 5.28
C LEU A 301 -6.82 -20.16 6.41
N THR A 302 -6.27 -19.63 7.51
CA THR A 302 -6.03 -20.40 8.74
C THR A 302 -7.31 -20.61 9.55
N GLY A 303 -8.46 -20.10 9.08
CA GLY A 303 -9.80 -20.24 9.63
C GLY A 303 -9.98 -19.61 11.00
N PHE A 304 -9.39 -18.43 11.16
CA PHE A 304 -9.53 -17.54 12.31
C PHE A 304 -10.15 -16.20 11.87
N ASP A 305 -10.40 -15.34 12.85
CA ASP A 305 -11.14 -14.08 12.66
C ASP A 305 -10.19 -12.96 12.17
N PRO A 306 -10.43 -12.36 10.98
CA PRO A 306 -9.65 -11.23 10.45
C PRO A 306 -10.01 -9.88 11.10
N GLY A 307 -10.89 -9.81 12.11
CA GLY A 307 -11.05 -8.61 12.94
C GLY A 307 -12.09 -7.58 12.47
N GLY A 308 -12.69 -7.75 11.28
CA GLY A 308 -13.89 -7.01 10.86
C GLY A 308 -13.63 -5.67 10.16
N SER A 309 -12.43 -5.45 9.62
CA SER A 309 -12.04 -4.22 8.91
C SER A 309 -12.92 -3.95 7.67
N GLU A 310 -13.48 -4.98 7.04
CA GLU A 310 -14.40 -4.89 5.91
C GLU A 310 -15.67 -4.08 6.21
N TYR A 311 -16.11 -4.02 7.49
CA TYR A 311 -17.24 -3.19 7.90
C TYR A 311 -16.92 -1.69 7.85
N ALA A 312 -15.66 -1.30 8.09
CA ALA A 312 -15.25 0.09 7.97
C ALA A 312 -15.24 0.50 6.49
N PHE A 313 -14.68 -0.35 5.62
CA PHE A 313 -14.65 -0.08 4.18
C PHE A 313 -16.05 -0.01 3.55
N ALA A 314 -16.98 -0.89 3.94
CA ALA A 314 -18.36 -0.81 3.44
C ALA A 314 -19.09 0.49 3.81
N LEU A 315 -18.68 1.14 4.91
CA LEU A 315 -19.18 2.46 5.32
C LEU A 315 -18.44 3.62 4.65
N GLU A 316 -17.22 3.39 4.19
CA GLU A 316 -16.33 4.38 3.58
C GLU A 316 -15.75 3.86 2.25
N PRO A 317 -16.60 3.56 1.24
CA PRO A 317 -16.13 2.98 -0.03
C PRO A 317 -15.32 3.95 -0.90
N ASP A 318 -15.30 5.24 -0.54
CA ASP A 318 -14.42 6.26 -1.10
C ASP A 318 -13.03 6.27 -0.39
N THR A 319 -12.56 5.08 0.01
CA THR A 319 -11.21 4.81 0.50
C THR A 319 -10.35 4.31 -0.66
N GLN A 320 -9.17 4.89 -0.86
CA GLN A 320 -8.26 4.49 -1.93
C GLN A 320 -7.74 3.07 -1.70
N LEU A 321 -7.90 2.18 -2.69
CA LEU A 321 -7.44 0.79 -2.58
C LEU A 321 -5.91 0.69 -2.61
N ASN A 322 -5.26 1.39 -3.54
CA ASN A 322 -3.87 1.09 -3.92
C ASN A 322 -2.81 1.95 -3.23
N THR A 323 -3.19 2.71 -2.20
CA THR A 323 -2.27 3.46 -1.32
C THR A 323 -3.03 3.89 -0.07
N TRP A 324 -2.30 4.14 1.01
CA TRP A 324 -2.88 4.53 2.29
C TRP A 324 -2.70 6.04 2.52
N SER A 325 -3.62 6.67 3.26
CA SER A 325 -3.51 8.09 3.61
C SER A 325 -3.99 8.37 5.03
N ASP A 326 -3.43 9.41 5.66
CA ASP A 326 -3.84 9.85 7.00
C ASP A 326 -5.26 10.41 7.09
N ASP A 327 -5.79 10.87 5.95
CA ASP A 327 -7.13 11.48 5.88
C ASP A 327 -8.24 10.43 5.90
N GLU A 328 -7.90 9.16 5.62
CA GLU A 328 -8.82 8.03 5.51
C GLU A 328 -8.70 7.09 6.72
N SER A 329 -9.73 6.27 6.94
CA SER A 329 -9.74 5.32 8.05
C SER A 329 -8.76 4.17 7.77
N ARG A 330 -7.74 4.00 8.62
CA ARG A 330 -6.82 2.85 8.54
C ARG A 330 -7.57 1.51 8.49
N SER A 331 -8.63 1.35 9.28
CA SER A 331 -9.50 0.16 9.24
C SER A 331 -10.21 -0.02 7.89
N ALA A 332 -10.56 1.06 7.19
CA ALA A 332 -11.14 0.98 5.86
C ALA A 332 -10.10 0.52 4.82
N HIS A 333 -8.84 0.95 4.93
CA HIS A 333 -7.75 0.44 4.07
C HIS A 333 -7.55 -1.07 4.25
N TYR A 334 -7.47 -1.57 5.49
CA TYR A 334 -7.44 -3.02 5.76
C TYR A 334 -8.64 -3.74 5.15
N GLY A 335 -9.84 -3.19 5.31
CA GLY A 335 -11.07 -3.76 4.77
C GLY A 335 -11.07 -3.83 3.24
N ALA A 336 -10.60 -2.78 2.56
CA ALA A 336 -10.49 -2.73 1.11
C ALA A 336 -9.48 -3.77 0.59
N ALA A 337 -8.30 -3.82 1.20
CA ALA A 337 -7.23 -4.76 0.87
C ALA A 337 -7.65 -6.22 1.07
N TYR A 338 -8.29 -6.53 2.20
CA TYR A 338 -8.82 -7.86 2.49
C TYR A 338 -9.90 -8.28 1.48
N LEU A 339 -10.90 -7.43 1.23
CA LEU A 339 -11.96 -7.75 0.28
C LEU A 339 -11.42 -7.92 -1.14
N PHE A 340 -10.43 -7.13 -1.56
CA PHE A 340 -9.83 -7.30 -2.88
C PHE A 340 -9.07 -8.63 -3.02
N THR A 341 -8.23 -8.99 -2.05
CA THR A 341 -7.45 -10.24 -2.10
C THR A 341 -8.33 -11.47 -1.94
N ALA A 342 -9.38 -11.42 -1.11
CA ALA A 342 -10.41 -12.44 -1.02
C ALA A 342 -11.19 -12.58 -2.34
N TYR A 343 -11.57 -11.46 -2.97
CA TYR A 343 -12.21 -11.48 -4.28
C TYR A 343 -11.30 -12.08 -5.36
N PHE A 344 -10.01 -11.73 -5.38
CA PHE A 344 -9.04 -12.32 -6.31
C PHE A 344 -8.95 -13.84 -6.13
N LEU A 345 -8.91 -14.32 -4.88
CA LEU A 345 -8.93 -15.74 -4.55
C LEU A 345 -10.21 -16.44 -5.07
N ASP A 346 -11.38 -15.84 -4.87
CA ASP A 346 -12.65 -16.41 -5.35
C ASP A 346 -12.71 -16.46 -6.88
N ARG A 347 -12.20 -15.42 -7.56
CA ARG A 347 -12.28 -15.29 -9.02
C ARG A 347 -11.31 -16.20 -9.76
N PHE A 348 -10.12 -16.41 -9.21
CA PHE A 348 -9.02 -17.07 -9.94
C PHE A 348 -8.45 -18.30 -9.22
N GLY A 349 -8.83 -18.54 -7.97
CA GLY A 349 -8.44 -19.69 -7.17
C GLY A 349 -7.03 -19.59 -6.59
N GLU A 350 -6.71 -20.53 -5.71
CA GLU A 350 -5.47 -20.52 -4.93
C GLU A 350 -4.20 -20.45 -5.79
N GLU A 351 -4.15 -21.16 -6.93
CA GLU A 351 -2.95 -21.19 -7.78
C GLU A 351 -2.60 -19.80 -8.31
N ALA A 352 -3.60 -19.03 -8.72
CA ALA A 352 -3.44 -17.65 -9.15
C ALA A 352 -3.01 -16.74 -7.99
N THR A 353 -3.66 -16.88 -6.82
CA THR A 353 -3.32 -16.05 -5.65
C THR A 353 -1.91 -16.31 -5.17
N ARG A 354 -1.46 -17.56 -5.13
CA ARG A 354 -0.06 -17.91 -4.80
C ARG A 354 0.93 -17.38 -5.84
N ALA A 355 0.53 -17.32 -7.11
CA ALA A 355 1.35 -16.71 -8.16
C ALA A 355 1.47 -15.19 -7.97
N LEU A 356 0.41 -14.53 -7.48
CA LEU A 356 0.44 -13.12 -7.11
C LEU A 356 1.33 -12.87 -5.90
N VAL A 357 1.20 -13.67 -4.83
CA VAL A 357 2.08 -13.57 -3.65
C VAL A 357 3.56 -13.72 -3.99
N ALA A 358 3.91 -14.56 -4.97
CA ALA A 358 5.29 -14.84 -5.34
C ALA A 358 5.79 -13.96 -6.51
N HIS A 359 5.02 -12.96 -6.94
CA HIS A 359 5.34 -12.16 -8.10
C HIS A 359 6.42 -11.12 -7.77
N PRO A 360 7.43 -10.89 -8.63
CA PRO A 360 8.53 -9.95 -8.33
C PRO A 360 8.23 -8.47 -8.69
N GLU A 361 7.06 -8.20 -9.27
CA GLU A 361 6.56 -6.85 -9.49
C GLU A 361 5.53 -6.56 -8.41
N ASN A 362 5.29 -5.29 -8.11
CA ASN A 362 4.45 -4.88 -6.98
C ASN A 362 3.06 -4.40 -7.41
N GLY A 363 2.10 -4.52 -6.50
CA GLY A 363 0.80 -3.85 -6.56
C GLY A 363 0.03 -4.12 -7.83
N ILE A 364 -0.38 -3.05 -8.50
CA ILE A 364 -1.15 -3.13 -9.76
C ILE A 364 -0.38 -3.87 -10.85
N ALA A 365 0.94 -3.68 -10.94
CA ALA A 365 1.77 -4.32 -11.96
C ALA A 365 1.83 -5.84 -11.76
N ALA A 366 1.90 -6.29 -10.49
CA ALA A 366 1.81 -7.71 -10.12
C ALA A 366 0.48 -8.33 -10.57
N VAL A 367 -0.64 -7.65 -10.27
CA VAL A 367 -1.97 -8.13 -10.62
C VAL A 367 -2.14 -8.21 -12.14
N ASP A 368 -1.75 -7.18 -12.88
CA ASP A 368 -1.81 -7.18 -14.36
C ASP A 368 -0.96 -8.31 -14.96
N ALA A 369 0.24 -8.54 -14.43
CA ALA A 369 1.13 -9.60 -14.90
C ALA A 369 0.51 -10.99 -14.68
N VAL A 370 -0.03 -11.26 -13.49
CA VAL A 370 -0.68 -12.55 -13.17
C VAL A 370 -1.95 -12.75 -14.02
N LEU A 371 -2.78 -11.72 -14.17
CA LEU A 371 -3.98 -11.80 -15.02
C LEU A 371 -3.64 -12.07 -16.49
N SER A 372 -2.53 -11.50 -16.97
CA SER A 372 -2.00 -11.76 -18.31
C SER A 372 -1.47 -13.19 -18.44
N ASP A 373 -0.70 -13.68 -17.48
CA ASP A 373 -0.13 -15.03 -17.49
C ASP A 373 -1.19 -16.13 -17.42
N LEU A 374 -2.34 -15.83 -16.80
CA LEU A 374 -3.52 -16.69 -16.76
C LEU A 374 -4.37 -16.62 -18.04
N ASP A 375 -3.96 -15.81 -19.05
CA ASP A 375 -4.70 -15.58 -20.30
C ASP A 375 -6.17 -15.13 -20.07
N THR A 376 -6.44 -14.42 -18.97
CA THR A 376 -7.82 -14.00 -18.61
C THR A 376 -8.40 -12.98 -19.59
N GLY A 377 -7.52 -12.21 -20.26
CA GLY A 377 -7.89 -11.07 -21.08
C GLY A 377 -8.38 -9.87 -20.28
N LEU A 378 -8.24 -9.89 -18.95
CA LEU A 378 -8.56 -8.80 -18.03
C LEU A 378 -7.30 -8.01 -17.70
N SER A 379 -7.47 -6.69 -17.54
CA SER A 379 -6.52 -5.85 -16.80
C SER A 379 -6.95 -5.70 -15.34
N PHE A 380 -6.08 -5.15 -14.50
CA PHE A 380 -6.40 -4.72 -13.14
C PHE A 380 -7.63 -3.80 -13.13
N GLU A 381 -7.74 -2.86 -14.07
CA GLU A 381 -8.91 -1.98 -14.14
C GLU A 381 -10.19 -2.73 -14.50
N ASP A 382 -10.08 -3.81 -15.27
CA ASP A 382 -11.23 -4.65 -15.56
C ASP A 382 -11.68 -5.43 -14.32
N LEU A 383 -10.72 -5.96 -13.57
CA LEU A 383 -10.96 -6.66 -12.31
C LEU A 383 -11.53 -5.71 -11.25
N PHE A 384 -10.93 -4.52 -11.09
CA PHE A 384 -11.39 -3.47 -10.19
C PHE A 384 -12.83 -3.07 -10.50
N ALA A 385 -13.19 -2.92 -11.78
CA ALA A 385 -14.56 -2.61 -12.18
C ALA A 385 -15.57 -3.71 -11.81
N ASP A 386 -15.13 -4.96 -11.75
CA ASP A 386 -15.97 -6.08 -11.33
C ASP A 386 -16.07 -6.13 -9.81
N TRP A 387 -14.96 -5.90 -9.11
CA TRP A 387 -14.88 -5.82 -7.66
C TRP A 387 -15.77 -4.71 -7.07
N VAL A 388 -15.77 -3.53 -7.69
CA VAL A 388 -16.68 -2.42 -7.32
C VAL A 388 -18.15 -2.88 -7.36
N VAL A 389 -18.53 -3.64 -8.38
CA VAL A 389 -19.90 -4.13 -8.50
C VAL A 389 -20.15 -5.30 -7.56
N ALA A 390 -19.16 -6.16 -7.33
CA ALA A 390 -19.24 -7.28 -6.38
C ALA A 390 -19.45 -6.79 -4.95
N ASN A 391 -18.76 -5.73 -4.53
CA ASN A 391 -18.98 -5.08 -3.22
C ASN A 391 -20.43 -4.63 -3.03
N TYR A 392 -21.06 -4.10 -4.08
CA TYR A 392 -22.42 -3.59 -3.98
C TYR A 392 -23.51 -4.66 -4.12
N LEU A 393 -23.30 -5.64 -5.00
CA LEU A 393 -24.31 -6.67 -5.31
C LEU A 393 -24.23 -7.89 -4.41
N ASP A 394 -23.02 -8.32 -4.08
CA ASP A 394 -22.70 -9.58 -3.42
C ASP A 394 -23.59 -10.76 -3.87
N ASP A 395 -23.59 -11.03 -5.17
CA ASP A 395 -24.35 -12.13 -5.76
C ASP A 395 -23.49 -12.97 -6.71
N PRO A 396 -22.81 -14.03 -6.21
CA PRO A 396 -21.98 -14.92 -7.04
C PRO A 396 -22.81 -15.74 -8.05
N ARG A 397 -24.14 -15.62 -8.08
CA ARG A 397 -24.97 -16.26 -9.12
C ARG A 397 -25.03 -15.43 -10.41
N LEU A 398 -24.58 -14.19 -10.37
CA LEU A 398 -24.60 -13.28 -11.51
C LEU A 398 -23.29 -13.39 -12.32
N ASP A 399 -23.46 -13.39 -13.64
CA ASP A 399 -22.39 -13.30 -14.64
C ASP A 399 -21.14 -14.14 -14.31
N GLU A 400 -21.35 -15.45 -14.13
CA GLU A 400 -20.30 -16.44 -13.85
C GLU A 400 -19.48 -16.12 -12.57
N GLY A 401 -20.16 -15.65 -11.52
CA GLY A 401 -19.55 -15.42 -10.20
C GLY A 401 -18.87 -14.06 -10.05
N ARG A 402 -18.78 -13.25 -11.12
CA ARG A 402 -17.96 -12.04 -11.08
C ARG A 402 -18.51 -10.93 -10.16
N PHE A 403 -19.79 -10.96 -9.79
CA PHE A 403 -20.43 -9.89 -9.02
C PHE A 403 -20.81 -10.30 -7.60
N GLY A 404 -20.05 -11.19 -6.98
CA GLY A 404 -20.16 -11.47 -5.55
C GLY A 404 -19.02 -12.32 -5.03
N TYR A 405 -19.13 -12.70 -3.76
CA TYR A 405 -18.15 -13.50 -3.04
C TYR A 405 -18.71 -14.92 -2.81
N GLU A 406 -17.89 -15.95 -3.03
CA GLU A 406 -18.27 -17.35 -2.82
C GLU A 406 -17.87 -17.84 -1.42
N GLU A 407 -16.67 -17.44 -0.96
CA GLU A 407 -16.06 -17.98 0.25
C GLU A 407 -16.30 -17.11 1.50
N ILE A 408 -16.61 -15.83 1.31
CA ILE A 408 -16.94 -14.86 2.39
C ILE A 408 -18.31 -14.21 2.16
N ASP A 409 -18.87 -13.63 3.22
CA ASP A 409 -20.15 -12.91 3.24
C ASP A 409 -19.88 -11.48 3.74
N PRO A 410 -19.48 -10.55 2.86
CA PRO A 410 -19.11 -9.19 3.25
C PRO A 410 -20.33 -8.39 3.74
N PRO A 411 -20.13 -7.29 4.49
CA PRO A 411 -21.20 -6.39 4.85
C PRO A 411 -21.83 -5.69 3.64
N ASP A 412 -23.12 -5.33 3.76
CA ASP A 412 -23.84 -4.55 2.75
C ASP A 412 -23.16 -3.18 2.52
N PHE A 413 -22.87 -2.86 1.26
CA PHE A 413 -22.49 -1.51 0.84
C PHE A 413 -23.74 -0.66 0.57
N TRP A 414 -23.69 0.62 0.91
CA TRP A 414 -24.80 1.54 0.71
C TRP A 414 -24.44 2.68 -0.23
N ALA A 415 -25.46 3.18 -0.94
CA ALA A 415 -25.30 4.40 -1.72
C ALA A 415 -25.13 5.60 -0.79
N GLU A 416 -24.11 6.41 -1.05
CA GLU A 416 -23.85 7.65 -0.30
C GLU A 416 -24.99 8.65 -0.55
N GLU A 417 -25.42 8.73 -1.80
CA GLU A 417 -26.48 9.61 -2.27
C GLU A 417 -27.63 8.79 -2.86
N SER A 418 -28.87 9.20 -2.60
CA SER A 418 -30.07 8.58 -3.18
C SER A 418 -31.05 9.67 -3.61
N TYR A 419 -31.51 9.59 -4.86
CA TYR A 419 -32.38 10.58 -5.48
C TYR A 419 -33.70 9.98 -5.96
N ASP A 420 -34.80 10.58 -5.50
CA ASP A 420 -36.18 10.30 -5.94
C ASP A 420 -36.82 11.51 -6.67
N ARG A 421 -36.07 12.62 -6.79
CA ARG A 421 -36.53 13.90 -7.32
C ARG A 421 -35.48 14.55 -8.19
N TYR A 422 -35.91 15.03 -9.35
CA TYR A 422 -35.05 15.62 -10.38
C TYR A 422 -35.57 17.00 -10.79
N PRO A 423 -34.70 17.90 -11.30
CA PRO A 423 -33.29 17.68 -11.62
C PRO A 423 -32.36 17.70 -10.39
N VAL A 424 -31.24 17.00 -10.50
CA VAL A 424 -30.10 17.03 -9.56
C VAL A 424 -28.88 17.53 -10.33
N GLU A 425 -28.08 18.38 -9.71
CA GLU A 425 -26.78 18.82 -10.23
C GLU A 425 -25.82 18.89 -9.05
N GLN A 426 -24.70 18.17 -9.14
CA GLN A 426 -23.77 18.01 -8.02
C GLN A 426 -22.33 18.04 -8.53
N THR A 427 -21.45 18.66 -7.74
CA THR A 427 -20.00 18.51 -7.86
C THR A 427 -19.53 17.63 -6.71
N GLY A 428 -18.68 16.67 -7.01
CA GLY A 428 -18.04 15.77 -6.05
C GLY A 428 -16.59 15.51 -6.45
N ASP A 429 -15.94 14.68 -5.67
CA ASP A 429 -14.63 14.12 -5.94
C ASP A 429 -14.59 12.73 -5.31
N VAL A 430 -13.73 11.87 -5.84
CA VAL A 430 -13.55 10.49 -5.40
C VAL A 430 -12.05 10.24 -5.32
N ALA A 431 -11.58 9.45 -4.36
CA ALA A 431 -10.21 8.99 -4.34
C ALA A 431 -9.91 8.09 -5.56
N GLN A 432 -8.63 7.97 -5.93
CA GLN A 432 -8.27 7.05 -7.02
C GLN A 432 -8.56 5.61 -6.57
N TYR A 433 -9.03 4.74 -7.45
CA TYR A 433 -9.39 3.36 -7.12
C TYR A 433 -10.29 3.21 -5.87
N ALA A 434 -11.16 4.20 -5.67
CA ALA A 434 -12.23 4.20 -4.69
C ALA A 434 -13.59 4.38 -5.40
N THR A 435 -14.72 4.34 -4.68
CA THR A 435 -16.03 4.39 -5.35
C THR A 435 -17.10 5.19 -4.61
N ASP A 436 -17.75 6.08 -5.37
CA ASP A 436 -19.02 6.69 -4.99
C ASP A 436 -20.19 5.88 -5.57
N TYR A 437 -21.13 5.49 -4.72
CA TYR A 437 -22.37 4.82 -5.10
C TYR A 437 -23.54 5.81 -5.01
N ILE A 438 -24.23 6.04 -6.14
CA ILE A 438 -25.37 6.96 -6.22
C ILE A 438 -26.61 6.20 -6.68
N GLU A 439 -27.62 6.14 -5.83
CA GLU A 439 -28.90 5.48 -6.12
C GLU A 439 -29.90 6.42 -6.79
N LEU A 440 -30.58 5.90 -7.81
CA LEU A 440 -31.54 6.59 -8.65
C LEU A 440 -32.87 5.86 -8.63
N GLU A 441 -33.91 6.52 -8.14
CA GLU A 441 -35.29 6.05 -8.16
C GLU A 441 -36.18 7.03 -8.93
N GLY A 442 -37.31 6.56 -9.47
CA GLY A 442 -38.26 7.43 -10.17
C GLY A 442 -39.23 6.71 -11.10
N ASP A 443 -40.25 7.43 -11.55
CA ASP A 443 -41.29 6.93 -12.47
C ASP A 443 -41.10 7.39 -13.93
N ARG A 444 -39.95 8.02 -14.21
CA ARG A 444 -39.55 8.51 -15.55
C ARG A 444 -38.12 8.11 -15.87
N ASP A 445 -37.86 7.93 -17.16
CA ASP A 445 -36.50 7.74 -17.66
C ASP A 445 -35.66 8.98 -17.36
N LEU A 446 -34.39 8.78 -17.04
CA LEU A 446 -33.47 9.84 -16.68
C LEU A 446 -32.41 10.03 -17.77
N LEU A 447 -31.90 11.24 -17.85
CA LEU A 447 -30.70 11.61 -18.57
C LEU A 447 -29.62 11.97 -17.54
N VAL A 448 -28.53 11.22 -17.56
CA VAL A 448 -27.34 11.48 -16.74
C VAL A 448 -26.28 12.13 -17.63
N GLU A 449 -25.77 13.28 -17.21
CA GLU A 449 -24.61 13.96 -17.80
C GLU A 449 -23.46 13.91 -16.79
N PHE A 450 -22.27 13.49 -17.22
CA PHE A 450 -21.09 13.40 -16.38
C PHE A 450 -19.92 14.16 -16.99
N VAL A 451 -19.13 14.77 -16.13
CA VAL A 451 -17.95 15.53 -16.48
C VAL A 451 -16.86 15.37 -15.41
N GLY A 452 -15.74 14.74 -15.77
CA GLY A 452 -14.55 14.63 -14.91
C GLY A 452 -13.44 15.61 -15.27
N THR A 453 -12.42 15.70 -14.41
CA THR A 453 -11.13 16.29 -14.78
C THR A 453 -10.41 15.41 -15.81
N THR A 454 -9.45 15.99 -16.53
CA THR A 454 -8.73 15.31 -17.65
C THR A 454 -7.31 14.90 -17.30
N ARG A 455 -6.72 15.56 -16.30
CA ARG A 455 -5.39 15.31 -15.76
C ARG A 455 -5.39 15.67 -14.29
N THR A 456 -4.52 15.01 -13.54
CA THR A 456 -4.33 15.24 -12.11
C THR A 456 -2.84 15.35 -11.80
N ARG A 457 -2.51 15.89 -10.63
CA ARG A 457 -1.13 16.03 -10.19
C ARG A 457 -0.62 14.72 -9.60
N LEU A 458 0.70 14.50 -9.61
CA LEU A 458 1.32 13.46 -8.79
C LEU A 458 1.47 13.94 -7.34
N LEU A 459 1.99 15.16 -7.20
CA LEU A 459 2.27 15.82 -5.93
C LEU A 459 1.44 17.09 -5.82
N ASN A 460 1.04 17.44 -4.61
CA ASN A 460 0.29 18.68 -4.33
C ASN A 460 1.12 19.97 -4.49
N THR A 461 2.08 20.04 -5.41
CA THR A 461 2.96 21.19 -5.62
C THR A 461 3.09 21.58 -7.09
N ASP A 462 3.55 22.78 -7.40
CA ASP A 462 4.00 23.16 -8.75
C ASP A 462 5.54 23.07 -8.81
N PRO A 463 6.16 22.84 -9.98
CA PRO A 463 7.60 23.04 -10.14
C PRO A 463 8.03 24.39 -9.56
N HIS A 464 9.17 24.43 -8.84
CA HIS A 464 9.64 25.69 -8.25
C HIS A 464 9.98 26.69 -9.37
N SER A 465 10.63 26.21 -10.42
CA SER A 465 10.80 26.92 -11.67
C SER A 465 10.51 26.01 -12.87
N GLY A 466 10.38 26.59 -14.07
CA GLY A 466 10.15 25.81 -15.28
C GLY A 466 8.83 25.01 -15.29
N ASP A 467 8.88 23.87 -15.97
CA ASP A 467 7.80 22.91 -16.15
C ASP A 467 8.13 21.53 -15.54
N TYR A 468 9.38 21.26 -15.16
CA TYR A 468 9.84 19.95 -14.68
C TYR A 468 10.67 20.04 -13.39
N PHE A 469 10.65 18.96 -12.61
CA PHE A 469 11.54 18.73 -11.49
C PHE A 469 11.86 17.24 -11.34
N TRP A 470 12.80 16.91 -10.46
CA TRP A 470 13.08 15.53 -10.07
C TRP A 470 12.14 15.11 -8.94
N TYR A 471 11.45 14.00 -9.12
CA TYR A 471 10.57 13.37 -8.14
C TYR A 471 11.15 12.02 -7.72
N SER A 472 11.14 11.73 -6.42
CA SER A 472 11.69 10.49 -5.86
C SER A 472 10.99 9.23 -6.30
N ASN A 473 9.73 9.32 -6.74
CA ASN A 473 8.78 8.21 -6.71
C ASN A 473 8.35 7.88 -5.27
N ARG A 474 7.51 6.86 -5.12
CA ARG A 474 7.01 6.32 -3.85
C ARG A 474 7.18 4.81 -3.88
N GLY A 475 7.48 4.21 -2.74
CA GLY A 475 7.47 2.77 -2.55
C GLY A 475 7.60 2.40 -1.09
N ASP A 476 7.35 1.14 -0.78
CA ASP A 476 7.62 0.59 0.56
C ASP A 476 8.97 -0.16 0.52
N ASP A 477 9.69 -0.13 1.64
CA ASP A 477 11.03 -0.68 1.84
C ASP A 477 12.02 -0.33 0.71
N ALA A 478 12.19 0.97 0.46
CA ALA A 478 12.84 1.50 -0.75
C ALA A 478 14.04 2.45 -0.47
N ASP A 479 14.97 2.55 -1.43
CA ASP A 479 16.22 3.35 -1.40
C ASP A 479 16.47 4.05 -2.75
N MET A 480 15.71 5.11 -3.03
CA MET A 480 15.77 5.87 -4.28
C MET A 480 16.92 6.87 -4.26
N ARG A 481 17.68 6.95 -5.36
CA ARG A 481 18.93 7.71 -5.44
C ARG A 481 19.02 8.53 -6.71
N LEU A 482 19.53 9.75 -6.58
CA LEU A 482 19.81 10.67 -7.68
C LEU A 482 21.26 11.18 -7.56
N THR A 483 22.16 10.64 -8.38
CA THR A 483 23.61 10.84 -8.22
C THR A 483 24.25 11.58 -9.39
N ARG A 484 25.19 12.50 -9.13
CA ARG A 484 25.97 13.20 -10.16
C ARG A 484 27.41 13.48 -9.73
N ALA A 485 28.33 13.39 -10.68
CA ALA A 485 29.73 13.75 -10.48
C ALA A 485 30.01 15.24 -10.73
N PHE A 486 30.84 15.85 -9.90
CA PHE A 486 31.32 17.22 -10.04
C PHE A 486 32.85 17.29 -9.88
N ASP A 487 33.52 18.08 -10.72
CA ASP A 487 34.95 18.33 -10.62
C ASP A 487 35.23 19.68 -9.93
N LEU A 488 35.57 19.64 -8.63
CA LEU A 488 35.91 20.83 -7.86
C LEU A 488 37.43 21.11 -7.81
N THR A 489 38.25 20.43 -8.63
CA THR A 489 39.72 20.54 -8.58
C THR A 489 40.26 21.96 -8.77
N GLY A 490 39.53 22.79 -9.52
CA GLY A 490 39.91 24.18 -9.78
C GLY A 490 39.43 25.21 -8.74
N LEU A 491 38.72 24.78 -7.70
CA LEU A 491 38.04 25.66 -6.76
C LEU A 491 38.71 25.64 -5.37
N GLU A 492 38.65 26.78 -4.68
CA GLU A 492 39.04 26.89 -3.26
C GLU A 492 37.83 26.86 -2.31
N LYS A 493 36.64 27.08 -2.86
CA LYS A 493 35.34 27.08 -2.18
C LYS A 493 34.28 26.62 -3.15
N ALA A 494 33.27 25.95 -2.64
CA ALA A 494 32.11 25.52 -3.42
C ALA A 494 30.89 25.49 -2.50
N THR A 495 29.73 25.79 -3.06
CA THR A 495 28.44 25.75 -2.36
C THR A 495 27.45 24.97 -3.20
N LEU A 496 26.73 24.02 -2.61
CA LEU A 496 25.55 23.41 -3.23
C LEU A 496 24.32 24.24 -2.85
N ARG A 497 23.52 24.61 -3.85
CA ARG A 497 22.20 25.23 -3.66
C ARG A 497 21.17 24.44 -4.45
N PHE A 498 20.01 24.20 -3.87
CA PHE A 498 18.88 23.58 -4.56
C PHE A 498 17.58 23.98 -3.87
N TRP A 499 16.49 23.85 -4.59
CA TRP A 499 15.14 23.96 -4.05
C TRP A 499 14.57 22.57 -3.85
N THR A 500 13.82 22.40 -2.76
CA THR A 500 13.15 21.14 -2.49
C THR A 500 11.77 21.33 -1.88
N TRP A 501 10.86 20.41 -2.21
CA TRP A 501 9.58 20.20 -1.57
C TRP A 501 9.50 18.72 -1.13
N TYR A 502 8.96 18.44 0.06
CA TYR A 502 8.71 17.07 0.49
C TYR A 502 7.47 16.99 1.39
N ASP A 503 6.79 15.86 1.29
CA ASP A 503 5.77 15.36 2.22
C ASP A 503 6.03 13.86 2.34
N ILE A 504 6.77 13.48 3.37
CA ILE A 504 7.29 12.13 3.65
C ILE A 504 6.96 11.76 5.10
N GLU A 505 6.93 10.47 5.46
CA GLU A 505 6.49 10.08 6.81
C GLU A 505 7.43 10.67 7.87
N GLU A 506 6.85 11.39 8.84
CA GLU A 506 7.64 12.09 9.86
C GLU A 506 8.29 11.10 10.83
N ASP A 507 9.61 11.19 10.94
CA ASP A 507 10.49 10.36 11.78
C ASP A 507 10.59 8.86 11.39
N TRP A 508 10.03 8.46 10.24
CA TRP A 508 10.11 7.10 9.69
C TRP A 508 10.87 7.07 8.37
N ASP A 509 10.46 7.94 7.44
CA ASP A 509 11.12 8.14 6.15
C ASP A 509 12.13 9.28 6.20
N TYR A 510 13.24 9.12 5.48
CA TYR A 510 14.33 10.08 5.50
C TYR A 510 14.95 10.36 4.13
N ALA A 511 15.06 11.65 3.81
CA ALA A 511 15.78 12.15 2.65
C ALA A 511 17.14 12.75 3.03
N TYR A 512 18.20 12.30 2.37
CA TYR A 512 19.59 12.67 2.62
C TYR A 512 20.20 13.41 1.42
N VAL A 513 21.13 14.31 1.72
CA VAL A 513 22.06 14.87 0.74
C VAL A 513 23.44 14.40 1.12
N GLU A 514 24.16 13.80 0.19
CA GLU A 514 25.39 13.08 0.50
C GLU A 514 26.51 13.45 -0.46
N VAL A 515 27.75 13.27 0.00
CA VAL A 515 28.95 13.43 -0.82
C VAL A 515 29.86 12.23 -0.71
N SER A 516 30.43 11.81 -1.85
CA SER A 516 31.48 10.80 -1.89
C SER A 516 32.74 11.36 -2.56
N THR A 517 33.90 10.95 -2.04
CA THR A 517 35.23 11.35 -2.53
C THR A 517 36.06 10.17 -3.04
N ASP A 518 35.52 8.96 -2.97
CA ASP A 518 36.17 7.69 -3.34
C ASP A 518 35.43 6.95 -4.46
N GLY A 519 34.53 7.62 -5.17
CA GLY A 519 33.81 7.04 -6.29
C GLY A 519 32.53 6.29 -5.90
N GLY A 520 32.00 6.56 -4.71
CA GLY A 520 30.74 6.02 -4.22
C GLY A 520 30.88 4.81 -3.30
N GLU A 521 32.11 4.50 -2.83
CA GLU A 521 32.34 3.42 -1.87
C GLU A 521 31.85 3.83 -0.46
N HIS A 522 32.08 5.09 -0.08
CA HIS A 522 31.56 5.66 1.17
C HIS A 522 30.91 7.03 0.93
N TRP A 523 29.94 7.36 1.78
CA TRP A 523 29.14 8.59 1.67
C TRP A 523 29.13 9.34 2.99
N GLU A 524 29.40 10.65 2.93
CA GLU A 524 29.25 11.55 4.08
C GLU A 524 27.94 12.32 3.92
N ILE A 525 27.06 12.20 4.91
CA ILE A 525 25.80 12.96 4.96
C ILE A 525 26.10 14.43 5.19
N LEU A 526 25.63 15.27 4.28
CA LEU A 526 25.76 16.71 4.31
C LEU A 526 24.60 17.34 5.07
N ARG A 527 24.94 18.18 6.05
CA ARG A 527 23.94 18.88 6.86
C ARG A 527 23.32 20.06 6.09
N GLY A 528 22.02 19.95 5.81
CA GLY A 528 21.18 21.03 5.28
C GLY A 528 20.64 21.97 6.36
N PRO A 529 20.40 23.27 6.07
CA PRO A 529 19.72 24.20 6.98
C PRO A 529 18.42 23.69 7.61
N SER A 530 17.59 22.94 6.87
CA SER A 530 16.31 22.43 7.37
C SER A 530 16.32 20.95 7.76
N SER A 531 17.48 20.29 7.64
CA SER A 531 17.65 18.91 8.10
C SER A 531 17.66 18.81 9.64
N THR A 532 17.32 17.63 10.16
CA THR A 532 17.34 17.28 11.58
C THR A 532 18.13 16.00 11.82
N ASP A 533 18.61 15.80 13.06
CA ASP A 533 19.20 14.56 13.55
C ASP A 533 18.25 13.78 14.49
N THR A 534 16.94 14.08 14.42
CA THR A 534 15.91 13.33 15.14
C THR A 534 15.84 11.91 14.61
N ASN A 535 15.87 10.94 15.52
CA ASN A 535 15.73 9.52 15.19
C ASN A 535 15.03 8.80 16.35
N PRO A 536 13.71 9.01 16.56
CA PRO A 536 13.00 8.37 17.65
C PRO A 536 12.77 6.88 17.38
N ASN A 537 12.68 6.48 16.11
CA ASN A 537 12.31 5.13 15.67
C ASN A 537 13.50 4.23 15.32
N GLY A 538 14.71 4.79 15.20
CA GLY A 538 15.90 4.06 14.78
C GLY A 538 16.20 4.15 13.28
N ASN A 539 15.24 4.60 12.46
CA ASN A 539 15.32 4.62 10.99
C ASN A 539 16.27 5.66 10.38
N SER A 540 16.75 6.66 11.14
CA SER A 540 17.67 7.67 10.62
C SER A 540 19.15 7.30 10.69
N PHE A 541 19.91 7.59 9.63
CA PHE A 541 21.36 7.41 9.56
C PHE A 541 22.17 8.69 9.84
N GLY A 542 21.53 9.85 10.01
CA GLY A 542 22.23 11.11 10.23
C GLY A 542 21.35 12.36 10.11
N TRP A 543 21.93 13.45 9.58
CA TRP A 543 21.17 14.67 9.31
C TRP A 543 20.33 14.51 8.05
N ALA A 544 19.01 14.56 8.16
CA ALA A 544 18.09 14.28 7.07
C ALA A 544 16.86 15.20 7.08
N TYR A 545 16.11 15.18 5.99
CA TYR A 545 14.77 15.75 5.93
C TYR A 545 13.75 14.65 6.22
N THR A 546 12.70 14.97 6.97
CA THR A 546 11.58 14.09 7.32
C THR A 546 10.34 14.95 7.57
N GLY A 547 9.13 14.39 7.45
CA GLY A 547 7.88 15.15 7.57
C GLY A 547 7.59 16.04 6.36
N LYS A 548 7.32 17.33 6.57
CA LYS A 548 6.90 18.27 5.51
C LYS A 548 7.83 19.47 5.38
N SER A 549 8.11 19.91 4.16
CA SER A 549 8.94 21.09 3.89
C SER A 549 8.29 22.42 4.32
N GLY A 550 6.99 22.41 4.64
CA GLY A 550 6.27 23.53 5.25
C GLY A 550 4.77 23.28 5.41
N ASP A 551 4.05 24.29 5.93
CA ASP A 551 2.58 24.27 6.02
C ASP A 551 1.96 24.46 4.62
N GLY A 552 1.72 23.34 3.91
CA GLY A 552 1.26 23.31 2.53
C GLY A 552 2.40 23.15 1.52
N PRO A 553 2.17 23.38 0.21
CA PRO A 553 3.16 23.09 -0.82
C PRO A 553 4.23 24.16 -0.94
N ILE A 554 5.11 24.21 0.05
CA ILE A 554 6.17 25.20 0.17
C ILE A 554 7.49 24.57 -0.25
N TRP A 555 8.05 25.07 -1.33
CA TRP A 555 9.45 24.82 -1.68
C TRP A 555 10.37 25.63 -0.77
N ILE A 556 11.44 25.00 -0.29
CA ILE A 556 12.48 25.61 0.53
C ILE A 556 13.82 25.58 -0.19
N GLU A 557 14.65 26.60 0.03
CA GLU A 557 16.00 26.66 -0.51
C GLU A 557 16.99 26.11 0.51
N GLU A 558 17.77 25.12 0.09
CA GLU A 558 18.85 24.54 0.87
C GLU A 558 20.20 25.04 0.35
N VAL A 559 21.10 25.39 1.28
CA VAL A 559 22.43 25.94 0.98
C VAL A 559 23.45 25.22 1.83
N ILE A 560 24.28 24.40 1.20
CA ILE A 560 25.22 23.48 1.85
C ILE A 560 26.66 23.84 1.43
N ASP A 561 27.57 23.94 2.42
CA ASP A 561 28.98 24.23 2.17
C ASP A 561 29.72 22.98 1.66
N LEU A 562 30.23 23.04 0.43
CA LEU A 562 31.08 22.01 -0.16
C LEU A 562 32.57 22.37 -0.10
N SER A 563 32.94 23.51 0.52
CA SER A 563 34.34 23.93 0.63
C SER A 563 35.29 22.89 1.24
N PRO A 564 34.87 22.01 2.19
CA PRO A 564 35.72 20.93 2.68
C PRO A 564 36.21 19.96 1.59
N TYR A 565 35.47 19.84 0.48
CA TYR A 565 35.76 18.95 -0.64
C TYR A 565 36.29 19.67 -1.87
N ALA A 566 36.58 20.97 -1.78
CA ALA A 566 37.18 21.73 -2.87
C ALA A 566 38.62 21.23 -3.18
N GLY A 567 39.02 21.29 -4.44
CA GLY A 567 40.33 20.82 -4.90
C GLY A 567 40.38 19.34 -5.33
N GLN A 568 39.24 18.65 -5.38
CA GLN A 568 39.13 17.26 -5.83
C GLN A 568 37.79 16.99 -6.56
N PRO A 569 37.67 15.91 -7.35
CA PRO A 569 36.39 15.45 -7.84
C PRO A 569 35.55 14.83 -6.71
N ILE A 570 34.22 14.98 -6.82
CA ILE A 570 33.24 14.43 -5.88
C ILE A 570 32.05 13.83 -6.61
N LEU A 571 31.29 12.99 -5.92
CA LEU A 571 29.90 12.68 -6.24
C LEU A 571 28.99 13.41 -5.25
N ILE A 572 27.87 13.93 -5.72
CA ILE A 572 26.75 14.38 -4.89
C ILE A 572 25.57 13.45 -5.15
N ARG A 573 24.88 13.07 -4.08
CA ARG A 573 23.67 12.24 -4.14
C ARG A 573 22.55 12.85 -3.33
N PHE A 574 21.35 12.75 -3.87
CA PHE A 574 20.10 12.86 -3.11
C PHE A 574 19.57 11.43 -2.93
N GLU A 575 19.36 10.99 -1.70
CA GLU A 575 18.94 9.61 -1.36
C GLU A 575 17.64 9.70 -0.54
N TYR A 576 16.61 8.96 -0.89
CA TYR A 576 15.35 8.88 -0.15
C TYR A 576 15.14 7.43 0.28
N VAL A 577 15.12 7.22 1.59
CA VAL A 577 14.99 5.90 2.22
C VAL A 577 13.64 5.84 2.90
N GLU A 578 12.80 4.92 2.44
CA GLU A 578 11.46 4.63 2.97
C GLU A 578 11.52 3.38 3.86
N ASP A 579 10.70 3.34 4.90
CA ASP A 579 10.65 2.19 5.81
C ASP A 579 9.70 1.07 5.31
N ASP A 580 9.24 0.17 6.18
CA ASP A 580 8.56 -1.07 5.77
C ASP A 580 7.16 -0.86 5.16
N ALA A 581 6.47 0.27 5.43
CA ALA A 581 5.10 0.51 4.99
C ALA A 581 4.73 2.00 5.05
N LEU A 582 3.52 2.36 4.60
CA LEU A 582 2.98 3.73 4.65
C LEU A 582 3.82 4.79 3.93
N ASN A 583 3.93 4.71 2.61
CA ASN A 583 4.54 5.82 1.87
C ASN A 583 3.63 7.07 1.72
N TYR A 584 4.23 8.23 1.96
CA TYR A 584 3.64 9.56 1.73
C TYR A 584 3.95 10.07 0.31
N PRO A 585 3.47 11.25 -0.14
CA PRO A 585 3.68 11.70 -1.52
C PRO A 585 5.13 11.74 -2.03
N GLY A 586 6.14 11.87 -1.16
CA GLY A 586 7.55 11.73 -1.52
C GLY A 586 8.32 13.06 -1.57
N TRP A 587 9.41 13.07 -2.33
CA TRP A 587 10.41 14.15 -2.36
C TRP A 587 10.62 14.73 -3.77
N ALA A 588 10.65 16.06 -3.87
CA ALA A 588 10.91 16.80 -5.10
C ALA A 588 12.12 17.73 -4.98
N ILE A 589 12.93 17.81 -6.05
CA ILE A 589 14.17 18.59 -6.13
C ILE A 589 14.23 19.37 -7.44
N ASP A 590 14.58 20.64 -7.36
CA ASP A 590 14.64 21.58 -8.48
C ASP A 590 15.78 22.61 -8.31
N ASP A 591 16.11 23.34 -9.38
CA ASP A 591 17.04 24.47 -9.39
C ASP A 591 18.41 24.20 -8.72
N ILE A 592 19.05 23.10 -9.11
CA ILE A 592 20.31 22.62 -8.52
C ILE A 592 21.50 23.42 -9.07
N GLN A 593 22.31 23.99 -8.19
CA GLN A 593 23.41 24.90 -8.55
C GLN A 593 24.67 24.65 -7.73
N ILE A 594 25.82 24.79 -8.40
CA ILE A 594 27.13 25.01 -7.76
C ILE A 594 27.71 26.30 -8.36
N PRO A 595 27.40 27.47 -7.78
CA PRO A 595 27.70 28.77 -8.41
C PRO A 595 29.19 29.00 -8.68
N GLU A 596 30.08 28.56 -7.78
CA GLU A 596 31.53 28.71 -7.93
C GLU A 596 32.08 27.86 -9.10
N LEU A 597 31.42 26.76 -9.43
CA LEU A 597 31.71 25.94 -10.61
C LEU A 597 31.04 26.49 -11.88
N GLY A 598 30.07 27.39 -11.74
CA GLY A 598 29.22 27.87 -12.84
C GLY A 598 28.20 26.82 -13.30
N PHE A 599 27.88 25.84 -12.44
CA PHE A 599 26.87 24.82 -12.72
C PHE A 599 25.48 25.30 -12.28
N SER A 600 24.48 25.06 -13.12
CA SER A 600 23.06 25.30 -12.86
C SER A 600 22.23 24.31 -13.67
N ASP A 601 21.19 23.77 -13.04
CA ASP A 601 20.25 22.82 -13.62
C ASP A 601 18.84 23.08 -13.06
N ASP A 602 17.96 23.63 -13.89
CA ASP A 602 16.53 23.85 -13.62
C ASP A 602 15.69 22.65 -14.08
N VAL A 603 16.34 21.51 -14.37
CA VAL A 603 15.69 20.25 -14.78
C VAL A 603 14.98 20.35 -16.15
N GLU A 604 15.02 21.49 -16.85
CA GLU A 604 14.41 21.65 -18.17
C GLU A 604 15.20 20.96 -19.30
N GLY A 605 16.50 20.76 -19.09
CA GLY A 605 17.45 20.24 -20.08
C GLY A 605 17.50 18.71 -20.23
N GLY A 606 16.57 17.97 -19.62
CA GLY A 606 16.62 16.51 -19.49
C GLY A 606 17.45 16.06 -18.27
N GLU A 607 18.04 14.87 -18.33
CA GLU A 607 18.77 14.29 -17.18
C GLU A 607 20.05 15.06 -16.82
N ASN A 608 20.60 15.84 -17.76
CA ASN A 608 21.84 16.62 -17.64
C ASN A 608 23.08 15.83 -17.19
N GLY A 609 23.02 14.51 -17.02
CA GLY A 609 24.07 13.62 -16.47
C GLY A 609 23.87 13.23 -14.99
N TRP A 610 22.69 13.51 -14.42
CA TRP A 610 22.21 12.82 -13.23
C TRP A 610 21.94 11.35 -13.58
N GLN A 611 22.26 10.47 -12.65
CA GLN A 611 21.93 9.05 -12.68
C GLN A 611 20.82 8.84 -11.68
N ALA A 612 19.63 8.51 -12.18
CA ALA A 612 18.45 8.27 -11.37
C ALA A 612 18.24 6.77 -11.19
N GLU A 613 18.03 6.38 -9.94
CA GLU A 613 17.65 5.04 -9.48
C GLU A 613 16.37 5.26 -8.65
N GLY A 614 15.21 4.87 -9.17
CA GLY A 614 13.89 5.22 -8.62
C GLY A 614 13.40 6.65 -8.93
N PHE A 615 14.26 7.66 -8.90
CA PHE A 615 13.87 9.04 -9.24
C PHE A 615 13.43 9.19 -10.70
N VAL A 616 12.45 10.07 -10.94
CA VAL A 616 11.97 10.42 -12.29
C VAL A 616 11.93 11.92 -12.50
N ARG A 617 12.23 12.33 -13.72
CA ARG A 617 12.00 13.71 -14.18
C ARG A 617 10.54 13.83 -14.62
N THR A 618 9.78 14.70 -13.97
CA THR A 618 8.33 14.80 -14.18
C THR A 618 7.88 16.24 -14.35
N ASN A 619 6.80 16.43 -15.10
CA ASN A 619 6.07 17.70 -15.14
C ASN A 619 4.98 17.80 -14.05
N ASN A 620 4.92 16.81 -13.17
CA ASN A 620 3.96 16.64 -12.09
C ASN A 620 2.51 16.33 -12.51
N PHE A 621 2.25 15.89 -13.74
CA PHE A 621 0.89 15.55 -14.16
C PHE A 621 0.81 14.18 -14.82
N VAL A 622 -0.31 13.51 -14.56
CA VAL A 622 -0.71 12.26 -15.23
C VAL A 622 -2.13 12.39 -15.78
N PRO A 623 -2.48 11.62 -16.83
CA PRO A 623 -3.86 11.58 -17.32
C PRO A 623 -4.83 11.10 -16.23
N GLN A 624 -5.95 11.81 -16.04
CA GLN A 624 -7.04 11.36 -15.18
C GLN A 624 -8.07 10.62 -16.02
N ARG A 625 -8.49 9.45 -15.57
CA ARG A 625 -9.64 8.72 -16.12
C ARG A 625 -10.69 8.46 -15.06
N TYR A 626 -11.89 8.09 -15.51
CA TYR A 626 -12.97 7.65 -14.64
C TYR A 626 -13.55 6.34 -15.14
N LEU A 627 -13.92 5.50 -14.19
CA LEU A 627 -14.81 4.36 -14.41
C LEU A 627 -16.20 4.77 -13.95
N VAL A 628 -17.17 4.67 -14.85
CA VAL A 628 -18.58 4.91 -14.53
C VAL A 628 -19.38 3.69 -14.92
N GLN A 629 -20.13 3.11 -13.99
CA GLN A 629 -20.98 1.94 -14.25
C GLN A 629 -22.41 2.20 -13.83
N LEU A 630 -23.35 1.53 -14.49
CA LEU A 630 -24.77 1.53 -14.17
C LEU A 630 -25.19 0.11 -13.80
N ILE A 631 -25.65 -0.04 -12.58
CA ILE A 631 -26.32 -1.25 -12.08
C ILE A 631 -27.82 -0.96 -12.12
N THR A 632 -28.60 -1.79 -12.80
CA THR A 632 -30.07 -1.62 -12.88
C THR A 632 -30.77 -2.81 -12.24
N PHE A 633 -31.82 -2.52 -11.48
CA PHE A 633 -32.59 -3.50 -10.73
C PHE A 633 -34.00 -3.56 -11.34
N GLY A 634 -34.34 -4.66 -12.00
CA GLY A 634 -35.67 -4.93 -12.54
C GLY A 634 -35.97 -6.42 -12.48
N ASP A 635 -36.58 -6.97 -13.53
CA ASP A 635 -36.79 -8.43 -13.64
C ASP A 635 -35.48 -9.23 -13.55
N GLU A 636 -34.39 -8.67 -14.08
CA GLU A 636 -33.01 -9.16 -13.96
C GLU A 636 -32.10 -7.99 -13.58
N VAL A 637 -31.06 -8.27 -12.78
CA VAL A 637 -30.00 -7.29 -12.52
C VAL A 637 -29.13 -7.19 -13.77
N GLN A 638 -28.80 -5.97 -14.19
CA GLN A 638 -27.90 -5.72 -15.31
C GLN A 638 -26.83 -4.71 -14.92
N VAL A 639 -25.61 -4.95 -15.40
CA VAL A 639 -24.44 -4.10 -15.14
C VAL A 639 -23.91 -3.61 -16.48
N GLN A 640 -23.65 -2.30 -16.58
CA GLN A 640 -23.15 -1.70 -17.81
C GLN A 640 -22.04 -0.69 -17.51
N ARG A 641 -20.90 -0.80 -18.20
CA ARG A 641 -19.91 0.28 -18.25
C ARG A 641 -20.41 1.41 -19.13
N LEU A 642 -20.38 2.63 -18.60
CA LEU A 642 -20.84 3.83 -19.28
C LEU A 642 -19.64 4.54 -19.94
N PRO A 643 -19.55 4.56 -21.28
CA PRO A 643 -18.36 5.06 -21.96
C PRO A 643 -18.23 6.58 -21.81
N LEU A 644 -17.00 7.03 -21.61
CA LEU A 644 -16.60 8.44 -21.58
C LEU A 644 -15.82 8.81 -22.85
N SER A 645 -15.88 10.07 -23.25
CA SER A 645 -14.98 10.62 -24.26
C SER A 645 -13.53 10.72 -23.74
N GLU A 646 -12.57 10.97 -24.63
CA GLU A 646 -11.17 11.25 -24.24
C GLU A 646 -11.05 12.46 -23.28
N ASP A 647 -12.01 13.38 -23.35
CA ASP A 647 -12.13 14.57 -22.47
C ASP A 647 -12.91 14.22 -21.18
N GLN A 648 -13.08 12.94 -20.82
CA GLN A 648 -13.78 12.50 -19.61
C GLN A 648 -15.21 13.06 -19.49
N ARG A 649 -15.97 13.01 -20.59
CA ARG A 649 -17.39 13.42 -20.62
C ARG A 649 -18.31 12.28 -21.02
N GLY A 650 -19.46 12.19 -20.38
CA GLY A 650 -20.45 11.14 -20.62
C GLY A 650 -21.87 11.68 -20.64
N ARG A 651 -22.73 11.11 -21.48
CA ARG A 651 -24.18 11.35 -21.44
C ARG A 651 -24.90 10.04 -21.72
N TRP A 652 -25.76 9.63 -20.80
CA TRP A 652 -26.41 8.32 -20.86
C TRP A 652 -27.87 8.41 -20.41
N GLU A 653 -28.68 7.49 -20.88
CA GLU A 653 -30.08 7.35 -20.47
C GLU A 653 -30.20 6.24 -19.44
N VAL A 654 -30.93 6.48 -18.36
CA VAL A 654 -31.28 5.46 -17.36
C VAL A 654 -32.76 5.12 -17.55
N PRO A 655 -33.11 3.94 -18.09
CA PRO A 655 -34.46 3.63 -18.55
C PRO A 655 -35.39 3.18 -17.40
N LEU A 656 -35.47 3.94 -16.31
CA LEU A 656 -36.26 3.56 -15.12
C LEU A 656 -37.71 3.19 -15.48
N ALA A 657 -38.39 4.03 -16.26
CA ALA A 657 -39.79 3.82 -16.60
C ALA A 657 -39.97 2.90 -17.80
N SER A 658 -39.16 3.08 -18.85
CA SER A 658 -39.30 2.33 -20.10
C SER A 658 -38.88 0.87 -19.97
N ALA A 659 -37.88 0.57 -19.12
CA ALA A 659 -37.48 -0.79 -18.79
C ALA A 659 -38.14 -1.34 -17.51
N ARG A 660 -38.96 -0.53 -16.80
CA ARG A 660 -39.65 -0.90 -15.54
C ARG A 660 -38.67 -1.35 -14.46
N LEU A 661 -37.63 -0.55 -14.26
CA LEU A 661 -36.67 -0.78 -13.20
C LEU A 661 -37.27 -0.30 -11.87
N ASP A 662 -36.98 -1.03 -10.80
CA ASP A 662 -37.31 -0.63 -9.43
C ASP A 662 -36.40 0.52 -8.99
N ARG A 663 -35.10 0.42 -9.29
CA ARG A 663 -34.07 1.42 -9.04
C ARG A 663 -32.85 1.20 -9.94
N ALA A 664 -31.93 2.15 -9.96
CA ALA A 664 -30.61 1.98 -10.56
C ALA A 664 -29.53 2.58 -9.64
N VAL A 665 -28.29 2.14 -9.78
CA VAL A 665 -27.14 2.65 -9.04
C VAL A 665 -26.06 3.03 -10.04
N LEU A 666 -25.61 4.27 -9.98
CA LEU A 666 -24.45 4.77 -10.70
C LEU A 666 -23.23 4.61 -9.79
N THR A 667 -22.19 3.95 -10.27
CA THR A 667 -20.89 3.91 -9.59
C THR A 667 -19.92 4.84 -10.29
N ILE A 668 -19.11 5.57 -9.53
CA ILE A 668 -18.10 6.50 -10.05
C ILE A 668 -16.77 6.24 -9.32
N SER A 669 -15.71 5.95 -10.08
CA SER A 669 -14.36 5.74 -9.54
C SER A 669 -13.33 6.56 -10.31
N GLY A 670 -12.35 7.13 -9.61
CA GLY A 670 -11.17 7.76 -10.21
C GLY A 670 -10.12 6.73 -10.62
N LEU A 671 -9.46 6.93 -11.76
CA LEU A 671 -8.41 6.03 -12.27
C LEU A 671 -7.15 6.80 -12.66
N ALA A 672 -6.21 6.91 -11.72
CA ALA A 672 -4.84 7.35 -11.91
C ALA A 672 -3.91 6.61 -10.92
N PRO A 673 -3.10 5.62 -11.37
CA PRO A 673 -2.44 4.62 -10.50
C PRO A 673 -1.46 5.17 -9.47
N VAL A 674 -0.86 6.32 -9.74
CA VAL A 674 0.36 6.78 -9.04
C VAL A 674 0.14 7.99 -8.13
N THR A 675 -1.10 8.43 -7.95
CA THR A 675 -1.42 9.66 -7.19
C THR A 675 -2.42 9.41 -6.07
N THR A 676 -2.30 10.20 -5.01
CA THR A 676 -3.26 10.32 -3.90
C THR A 676 -4.19 11.53 -4.06
N GLU A 677 -4.00 12.33 -5.11
CA GLU A 677 -4.86 13.47 -5.37
C GLU A 677 -6.26 12.98 -5.79
N ARG A 678 -7.29 13.50 -5.11
CA ARG A 678 -8.69 13.17 -5.40
C ARG A 678 -9.06 13.57 -6.84
N ALA A 679 -10.10 12.96 -7.39
CA ALA A 679 -10.53 13.10 -8.78
C ALA A 679 -11.85 13.89 -8.90
N PRO A 680 -11.84 15.23 -9.06
CA PRO A 680 -13.07 16.03 -9.08
C PRO A 680 -13.96 15.77 -10.30
N TYR A 681 -15.26 15.62 -10.07
CA TYR A 681 -16.24 15.44 -11.14
C TYR A 681 -17.53 16.24 -10.89
N TYR A 682 -18.33 16.34 -11.94
CA TYR A 682 -19.66 16.93 -11.92
C TYR A 682 -20.64 15.98 -12.61
N TYR A 683 -21.83 15.84 -12.05
CA TYR A 683 -22.94 15.20 -12.74
C TYR A 683 -24.24 16.01 -12.67
N ALA A 684 -25.08 15.82 -13.69
CA ALA A 684 -26.44 16.33 -13.74
C ALA A 684 -27.40 15.22 -14.13
N ILE A 685 -28.54 15.13 -13.43
CA ILE A 685 -29.57 14.12 -13.66
C ILE A 685 -30.91 14.82 -13.88
N ARG A 686 -31.56 14.53 -15.00
CA ARG A 686 -32.82 15.17 -15.41
C ARG A 686 -33.80 14.13 -15.93
N GLU A 687 -35.09 14.34 -15.70
CA GLU A 687 -36.11 13.49 -16.34
C GLU A 687 -36.19 13.78 -17.84
N ARG A 688 -36.49 12.74 -18.60
CA ARG A 688 -36.68 12.82 -20.06
C ARG A 688 -38.12 13.14 -20.47
#